data_AF-A0A973CXE2-F1
#
_entry.id   AF-A0A973CXE2-F1
#
_cell.length_a   1.000
_cell.length_b   1.000
_cell.length_c   1.000
_cell.angle_alpha   90.00
_cell.angle_beta   90.00
_cell.angle_gamma   90.00
#
_symmetry.space_group_name_H-M   'P 1'
#
loop_
_entity.id
_entity.type
_entity.pdbx_description
1 polymer ?
#
loop_
_entity_poly.entity_id
_entity_poly.type
_entity_poly.pdbx_seq_one_letter_code
_entity_poly.pdbx_strand_id
1 'polypeptide(L)'
;MRRRFGRGRRNRGREDSSREAIDAGHWLEKLSSEPGFDVSGLAVLDPSPVPAESAVLARGQDASGAEVVVAFSPRSGADALLAGLGFMQMQGGGGTLRVVAPSWSSFARELLSKLGAQAFTLQSTELPSLREEAGIALAEPPDPHYPLPPGHMAALVAPEREQLLARCLQGLQGLAAKHGGSLQSWAGHVDLVLQAERVASLSVSAGALRLETLRPDRGQIPLEDASLASALDRLEGSLRKYLNDKQVRTGEGALRGALWRILARAADASTLRLWPPAGERQVLDLAGVDGEGRNFVATARERFGLIDLAQVLEAAWRVQRAWPLVLAGEDRLRVDPPDLLLAARNFDEVALAALAGLEQRVRLFDLETARGDRHGLSPRSDWVSTVPVTAAEATAEPVPEPAAPPQRAGEDLRTRPPRSRSRRRPQAKEEDGIEEVSLFDLDDGDESGEESARRGSSRRRGRRRGGRGRSAREDRAEDTPADATSPEAVEEDAPVEAEVDVVVTDDDEIFALAQDAPDPDASETVPYEEEEEGAPEEDAAVEFVPTSTYLEAAEAPAHRPQRKRTAFVVCAERNAILSAVLLARDIRLVEGFWIYPQAELMTFFRNVATDLREETPICVIGFTGAPSARDSIQAASLYRERIDWFDHHDWPPEDLSALREALGEERVHVSGGLESPLPLVLSHGSRRSRFSDRLVDLGVGRFTLHDYERWGRVWWHRLGEFAERRGAQRAAVDPLLAGRPSDLSREAGRVPPPPPPPEAEFVASRDFRLVHFSGYTLVVLDVPRELDLHLAARVARERYDAQLSLAGVEGEELLVLAGDEGPGHRGFDLPGMVDHLSVKYAWIEALPAEDRVARLRVQRLREEDGRLDEVVTEIAMGRSIVEA
;
A
#
# COMPACT_ATOMS: atom_id res chain seq x y z
N MET A 1 -27.77 -4.39 -38.60
CA MET A 1 -27.45 -3.43 -37.50
C MET A 1 -27.03 -4.22 -36.27
N ARG A 2 -26.06 -3.78 -35.46
CA ARG A 2 -25.76 -4.34 -34.13
C ARG A 2 -25.53 -3.17 -33.16
N ARG A 3 -26.34 -3.08 -32.08
CA ARG A 3 -26.18 -2.04 -31.04
C ARG A 3 -24.99 -2.38 -30.15
N ARG A 4 -24.10 -1.42 -29.89
CA ARG A 4 -23.03 -1.54 -28.89
C ARG A 4 -23.63 -1.27 -27.51
N PHE A 5 -23.62 -2.26 -26.62
CA PHE A 5 -23.87 -2.03 -25.20
C PHE A 5 -22.57 -1.62 -24.51
N GLY A 6 -22.38 -0.32 -24.30
CA GLY A 6 -21.35 0.16 -23.38
C GLY A 6 -21.85 0.05 -21.95
N ARG A 7 -21.47 -1.02 -21.23
CA ARG A 7 -21.65 -1.07 -19.76
C ARG A 7 -20.65 -0.11 -19.12
N GLY A 8 -21.11 1.07 -18.71
CA GLY A 8 -20.33 1.95 -17.84
C GLY A 8 -20.16 1.28 -16.47
N ARG A 9 -18.91 1.01 -16.06
CA ARG A 9 -18.63 0.50 -14.72
C ARG A 9 -18.97 1.59 -13.69
N ARG A 10 -19.97 1.34 -12.85
CA ARG A 10 -20.11 2.04 -11.57
C ARG A 10 -19.03 1.51 -10.63
N ASN A 11 -18.19 2.38 -10.09
CA ASN A 11 -17.25 2.00 -9.04
C ASN A 11 -18.05 1.57 -7.80
N ARG A 12 -17.94 0.29 -7.43
CA ARG A 12 -18.26 -0.24 -6.10
C ARG A 12 -16.93 -0.68 -5.51
N GLY A 13 -16.61 -0.19 -4.31
CA GLY A 13 -15.26 -0.29 -3.72
C GLY A 13 -14.88 0.93 -2.88
N ARG A 14 -15.59 2.05 -3.03
CA ARG A 14 -15.64 3.11 -2.01
C ARG A 14 -16.98 3.01 -1.27
N GLU A 15 -16.95 2.54 -0.03
CA GLU A 15 -18.02 2.74 0.96
C GLU A 15 -17.77 4.01 1.81
N ASP A 16 -16.79 4.85 1.42
CA ASP A 16 -16.91 6.29 1.69
C ASP A 16 -18.26 6.74 1.12
N SER A 17 -19.10 7.28 2.00
CA SER A 17 -20.33 7.93 1.59
C SER A 17 -20.00 9.30 0.98
N SER A 18 -19.47 9.33 -0.25
CA SER A 18 -19.43 10.54 -1.07
C SER A 18 -20.87 11.06 -1.14
N ARG A 19 -21.15 12.17 -0.47
CA ARG A 19 -22.50 12.71 -0.34
C ARG A 19 -22.86 13.24 -1.72
N GLU A 20 -23.93 12.74 -2.33
CA GLU A 20 -24.26 13.12 -3.72
C GLU A 20 -24.24 14.65 -3.91
N ALA A 21 -23.59 15.12 -4.97
CA ALA A 21 -23.43 16.56 -5.21
C ALA A 21 -24.80 17.24 -5.32
N ILE A 22 -24.95 18.38 -4.64
CA ILE A 22 -26.20 19.13 -4.60
C ILE A 22 -26.38 19.84 -5.95
N ASP A 23 -27.47 19.54 -6.66
CA ASP A 23 -27.81 20.20 -7.92
C ASP A 23 -28.14 21.68 -7.68
N ALA A 24 -27.15 22.54 -7.91
CA ALA A 24 -27.27 23.98 -7.72
C ALA A 24 -28.34 24.62 -8.62
N GLY A 25 -28.62 24.07 -9.81
CA GLY A 25 -29.66 24.59 -10.70
C GLY A 25 -31.05 24.32 -10.13
N HIS A 26 -31.33 23.04 -9.87
CA HIS A 26 -32.60 22.59 -9.28
C HIS A 26 -32.92 23.27 -7.94
N TRP A 27 -31.92 23.43 -7.06
CA TRP A 27 -32.13 24.02 -5.75
C TRP A 27 -32.27 25.54 -5.75
N LEU A 28 -31.57 26.27 -6.64
CA LEU A 28 -31.78 27.71 -6.79
C LEU A 28 -33.09 28.04 -7.52
N GLU A 29 -33.54 27.20 -8.45
CA GLU A 29 -34.88 27.31 -9.05
C GLU A 29 -35.98 27.15 -7.97
N LYS A 30 -35.89 26.09 -7.15
CA LYS A 30 -36.76 25.90 -5.99
C LYS A 30 -36.74 27.12 -5.04
N LEU A 31 -35.56 27.55 -4.59
CA LEU A 31 -35.42 28.70 -3.69
C LEU A 31 -36.06 29.98 -4.25
N SER A 32 -35.91 30.23 -5.56
CA SER A 32 -36.50 31.38 -6.25
C SER A 32 -38.04 31.32 -6.33
N SER A 33 -38.64 30.16 -6.04
CA SER A 33 -40.09 29.93 -6.05
C SER A 33 -40.72 29.88 -4.64
N GLU A 34 -39.92 29.89 -3.57
CA GLU A 34 -40.42 29.74 -2.20
C GLU A 34 -41.06 31.03 -1.64
N PRO A 35 -42.31 30.98 -1.12
CA PRO A 35 -42.95 32.14 -0.50
C PRO A 35 -42.18 32.66 0.72
N GLY A 36 -41.74 33.93 0.65
CA GLY A 36 -40.95 34.58 1.71
C GLY A 36 -39.42 34.46 1.55
N PHE A 37 -38.94 33.85 0.47
CA PHE A 37 -37.54 33.95 0.08
C PHE A 37 -37.28 35.20 -0.78
N ASP A 38 -37.28 36.37 -0.13
CA ASP A 38 -37.15 37.68 -0.78
C ASP A 38 -35.72 37.99 -1.28
N VAL A 39 -35.15 37.15 -2.15
CA VAL A 39 -33.90 37.40 -2.89
C VAL A 39 -34.12 37.09 -4.37
N SER A 40 -33.84 38.09 -5.21
CA SER A 40 -34.01 38.03 -6.66
C SER A 40 -32.68 37.84 -7.40
N GLY A 41 -32.74 37.35 -8.64
CA GLY A 41 -31.56 37.26 -9.51
C GLY A 41 -30.48 36.28 -9.03
N LEU A 42 -30.86 35.18 -8.38
CA LEU A 42 -29.94 34.15 -7.90
C LEU A 42 -29.08 33.59 -9.04
N ALA A 43 -27.76 33.72 -8.92
CA ALA A 43 -26.77 33.09 -9.79
C ALA A 43 -25.77 32.28 -8.96
N VAL A 44 -25.44 31.07 -9.41
CA VAL A 44 -24.42 30.21 -8.79
C VAL A 44 -23.08 30.94 -8.75
N LEU A 45 -22.35 30.83 -7.64
CA LEU A 45 -20.96 31.24 -7.57
C LEU A 45 -20.07 30.20 -8.26
N ASP A 46 -19.48 30.59 -9.40
CA ASP A 46 -18.59 29.74 -10.21
C ASP A 46 -17.26 30.48 -10.48
N PRO A 47 -16.09 29.93 -10.11
CA PRO A 47 -15.91 28.71 -9.33
C PRO A 47 -16.35 28.87 -7.86
N SER A 48 -17.14 27.92 -7.37
CA SER A 48 -17.44 27.81 -5.93
C SER A 48 -16.21 27.24 -5.21
N PRO A 49 -15.67 27.89 -4.15
CA PRO A 49 -14.65 27.29 -3.31
C PRO A 49 -15.25 26.25 -2.32
N VAL A 50 -16.57 26.27 -2.11
CA VAL A 50 -17.29 25.28 -1.28
C VAL A 50 -17.51 23.99 -2.09
N PRO A 51 -17.23 22.80 -1.52
CA PRO A 51 -17.57 21.52 -2.13
C PRO A 51 -19.08 21.37 -2.38
N ALA A 52 -19.45 20.95 -3.59
CA ALA A 52 -20.84 20.74 -3.99
C ALA A 52 -21.59 19.67 -3.16
N GLU A 53 -20.87 18.85 -2.38
CA GLU A 53 -21.43 17.88 -1.44
C GLU A 53 -21.96 18.51 -0.13
N SER A 54 -21.48 19.73 0.21
CA SER A 54 -21.80 20.46 1.45
C SER A 54 -22.99 21.40 1.27
N ALA A 55 -22.86 22.37 0.36
CA ALA A 55 -23.81 23.44 0.15
C ALA A 55 -23.66 24.07 -1.25
N VAL A 56 -24.71 24.77 -1.69
CA VAL A 56 -24.72 25.64 -2.86
C VAL A 56 -24.44 27.07 -2.40
N LEU A 57 -23.52 27.76 -3.08
CA LEU A 57 -23.31 29.20 -2.94
C LEU A 57 -23.88 29.95 -4.15
N ALA A 58 -24.55 31.07 -3.88
CA ALA A 58 -25.09 31.96 -4.91
C ALA A 58 -24.95 33.44 -4.51
N ARG A 59 -25.05 34.34 -5.48
CA ARG A 59 -25.27 35.77 -5.29
C ARG A 59 -26.65 36.16 -5.81
N GLY A 60 -27.28 37.15 -5.18
CA GLY A 60 -28.54 37.75 -5.62
C GLY A 60 -28.74 39.14 -5.02
N GLN A 61 -29.94 39.71 -5.19
CA GLN A 61 -30.31 41.02 -4.66
C GLN A 61 -31.54 40.92 -3.75
N ASP A 62 -31.48 41.54 -2.57
CA ASP A 62 -32.63 41.62 -1.66
C ASP A 62 -33.69 42.63 -2.11
N ALA A 63 -34.76 42.77 -1.33
CA ALA A 63 -35.84 43.71 -1.59
C ALA A 63 -35.43 45.20 -1.55
N SER A 64 -34.21 45.54 -1.13
CA SER A 64 -33.62 46.89 -1.21
C SER A 64 -32.71 47.08 -2.43
N GLY A 65 -32.41 46.00 -3.16
CA GLY A 65 -31.43 45.98 -4.26
C GLY A 65 -29.98 45.79 -3.79
N ALA A 66 -29.74 45.49 -2.51
CA ALA A 66 -28.42 45.22 -1.99
C ALA A 66 -27.95 43.80 -2.37
N GLU A 67 -26.66 43.64 -2.63
CA GLU A 67 -26.06 42.34 -2.95
C GLU A 67 -26.04 41.43 -1.72
N VAL A 68 -26.57 40.22 -1.88
CA VAL A 68 -26.65 39.20 -0.82
C VAL A 68 -25.99 37.92 -1.31
N VAL A 69 -25.10 37.36 -0.48
CA VAL A 69 -24.60 36.00 -0.67
C VAL A 69 -25.60 35.04 -0.04
N VAL A 70 -26.01 34.02 -0.77
CA VAL A 70 -26.91 32.96 -0.30
C VAL A 70 -26.13 31.66 -0.19
N ALA A 71 -26.19 31.04 0.98
CA ALA A 71 -25.63 29.71 1.23
C ALA A 71 -26.77 28.75 1.58
N PHE A 72 -26.94 27.69 0.79
CA PHE A 72 -28.03 26.72 0.96
C PHE A 72 -27.51 25.28 1.07
N SER A 73 -28.08 24.50 1.98
CA SER A 73 -27.93 23.04 1.96
C SER A 73 -29.29 22.38 2.21
N PRO A 74 -29.70 21.39 1.40
CA PRO A 74 -30.92 20.62 1.64
C PRO A 74 -30.75 19.62 2.80
N ARG A 75 -29.52 19.46 3.31
CA ARG A 75 -29.16 18.46 4.33
C ARG A 75 -29.19 19.01 5.76
N SER A 76 -28.62 20.19 5.98
CA SER A 76 -28.47 20.76 7.34
C SER A 76 -28.18 22.26 7.30
N GLY A 77 -28.80 23.02 8.21
CA GLY A 77 -28.43 24.42 8.47
C GLY A 77 -26.97 24.61 8.89
N ALA A 78 -26.32 23.59 9.50
CA ALA A 78 -24.90 23.67 9.86
C ALA A 78 -23.98 23.64 8.63
N ASP A 79 -24.26 22.75 7.65
CA ASP A 79 -23.48 22.66 6.41
C ASP A 79 -23.60 23.95 5.59
N ALA A 80 -24.81 24.53 5.53
CA ALA A 80 -25.08 25.81 4.88
C ALA A 80 -24.39 26.98 5.61
N LEU A 81 -24.40 26.99 6.95
CA LEU A 81 -23.78 28.03 7.77
C LEU A 81 -22.26 28.05 7.60
N LEU A 82 -21.60 26.89 7.72
CA LEU A 82 -20.15 26.78 7.59
C LEU A 82 -19.68 27.15 6.17
N ALA A 83 -20.42 26.74 5.14
CA ALA A 83 -20.15 27.12 3.75
C ALA A 83 -20.21 28.64 3.53
N GLY A 84 -21.28 29.29 3.98
CA GLY A 84 -21.43 30.73 3.87
C GLY A 84 -20.40 31.50 4.70
N LEU A 85 -20.16 31.06 5.94
CA LEU A 85 -19.20 31.67 6.87
C LEU A 85 -17.78 31.63 6.29
N GLY A 86 -17.32 30.46 5.83
CA GLY A 86 -16.00 30.32 5.21
C GLY A 86 -15.83 31.16 3.96
N PHE A 87 -16.84 31.20 3.09
CA PHE A 87 -16.81 32.05 1.90
C PHE A 87 -16.68 33.54 2.26
N MET A 88 -17.54 34.06 3.16
CA MET A 88 -17.53 35.47 3.54
C MET A 88 -16.22 35.88 4.22
N GLN A 89 -15.67 35.01 5.07
CA GLN A 89 -14.38 35.23 5.73
C GLN A 89 -13.22 35.24 4.71
N MET A 90 -13.19 34.34 3.72
CA MET A 90 -12.20 34.38 2.63
C MET A 90 -12.30 35.64 1.75
N GLN A 91 -13.50 36.21 1.57
CA GLN A 91 -13.68 37.48 0.85
C GLN A 91 -13.27 38.71 1.69
N GLY A 92 -12.97 38.55 2.99
CA GLY A 92 -12.59 39.63 3.91
C GLY A 92 -13.65 40.74 4.04
N GLY A 93 -14.92 40.42 3.71
CA GLY A 93 -15.91 41.40 3.30
C GLY A 93 -17.11 41.55 4.23
N GLY A 94 -17.62 42.79 4.30
CA GLY A 94 -18.97 43.06 4.82
C GLY A 94 -20.06 42.84 3.76
N GLY A 95 -21.32 43.07 4.15
CA GLY A 95 -22.50 42.82 3.32
C GLY A 95 -23.54 42.02 4.08
N THR A 96 -24.34 41.21 3.37
CA THR A 96 -25.34 40.29 3.97
C THR A 96 -25.12 38.86 3.47
N LEU A 97 -25.06 37.92 4.42
CA LEU A 97 -25.07 36.49 4.18
C LEU A 97 -26.41 35.90 4.62
N ARG A 98 -27.17 35.30 3.70
CA ARG A 98 -28.43 34.61 3.99
C ARG A 98 -28.21 33.10 3.93
N VAL A 99 -28.26 32.44 5.09
CA VAL A 99 -28.08 30.98 5.22
C VAL A 99 -29.45 30.31 5.26
N VAL A 100 -29.67 29.33 4.39
CA VAL A 100 -30.98 28.72 4.17
C VAL A 100 -30.90 27.20 4.27
N ALA A 101 -31.84 26.59 4.99
CA ALA A 101 -31.96 25.14 5.08
C ALA A 101 -33.42 24.70 5.36
N PRO A 102 -33.79 23.46 5.01
CA PRO A 102 -35.13 22.90 5.30
C PRO A 102 -35.31 22.42 6.75
N SER A 103 -34.23 22.45 7.54
CA SER A 103 -34.21 22.20 8.97
C SER A 103 -32.97 22.84 9.62
N TRP A 104 -33.15 23.35 10.83
CA TRP A 104 -32.04 23.63 11.74
C TRP A 104 -32.08 22.61 12.88
N SER A 105 -31.04 21.81 13.04
CA SER A 105 -30.92 20.88 14.17
C SER A 105 -30.57 21.61 15.47
N SER A 106 -30.71 20.94 16.61
CA SER A 106 -30.22 21.48 17.89
C SER A 106 -28.74 21.87 17.85
N PHE A 107 -27.90 21.11 17.12
CA PHE A 107 -26.50 21.47 16.88
C PHE A 107 -26.35 22.70 15.97
N ALA A 108 -27.10 22.80 14.87
CA ALA A 108 -27.01 23.95 13.96
C ALA A 108 -27.40 25.27 14.64
N ARG A 109 -28.33 25.23 15.62
CA ARG A 109 -28.70 26.39 16.44
C ARG A 109 -27.64 26.75 17.49
N GLU A 110 -26.93 25.76 18.05
CA GLU A 110 -25.75 26.02 18.88
C GLU A 110 -24.60 26.63 18.06
N LEU A 111 -24.42 26.20 16.81
CA LEU A 111 -23.37 26.75 15.96
C LEU A 111 -23.58 28.24 15.64
N LEU A 112 -24.83 28.72 15.61
CA LEU A 112 -25.15 30.15 15.55
C LEU A 112 -24.78 30.91 16.84
N SER A 113 -24.83 30.29 18.02
CA SER A 113 -24.43 30.94 19.28
C SER A 113 -22.91 31.03 19.45
N LYS A 114 -22.15 30.25 18.67
CA LYS A 114 -20.67 30.26 18.60
C LYS A 114 -20.09 31.16 17.50
N LEU A 115 -20.88 32.03 16.87
CA LEU A 115 -20.36 32.97 15.86
C LEU A 115 -19.65 34.16 16.51
N GLY A 116 -18.43 34.46 16.07
CA GLY A 116 -17.69 35.64 16.50
C GLY A 116 -18.22 36.95 15.92
N ALA A 117 -17.54 38.05 16.21
CA ALA A 117 -17.82 39.35 15.61
C ALA A 117 -17.58 39.31 14.07
N GLN A 118 -18.66 39.21 13.29
CA GLN A 118 -18.60 39.19 11.83
C GLN A 118 -18.52 40.60 11.23
N ALA A 119 -17.85 40.75 10.08
CA ALA A 119 -17.86 41.99 9.28
C ALA A 119 -19.17 42.18 8.49
N PHE A 120 -20.01 41.15 8.39
CA PHE A 120 -21.24 41.09 7.60
C PHE A 120 -22.46 40.78 8.46
N THR A 121 -23.65 41.12 7.96
CA THR A 121 -24.93 40.75 8.58
C THR A 121 -25.29 39.31 8.23
N LEU A 122 -25.46 38.44 9.23
CA LEU A 122 -25.96 37.08 9.02
C LEU A 122 -27.49 37.03 9.15
N GLN A 123 -28.15 36.31 8.25
CA GLN A 123 -29.58 35.99 8.32
C GLN A 123 -29.81 34.48 8.11
N SER A 124 -30.11 33.75 9.19
CA SER A 124 -30.55 32.34 9.11
C SER A 124 -32.04 32.25 8.74
N THR A 125 -32.40 31.42 7.78
CA THR A 125 -33.79 31.12 7.38
C THR A 125 -34.04 29.60 7.42
N GLU A 126 -35.16 29.18 7.99
CA GLU A 126 -35.66 27.78 7.92
C GLU A 126 -36.84 27.72 6.95
N LEU A 127 -36.74 26.92 5.88
CA LEU A 127 -37.78 26.76 4.85
C LEU A 127 -38.19 25.28 4.71
N PRO A 128 -39.09 24.76 5.57
CA PRO A 128 -39.44 23.33 5.61
C PRO A 128 -40.07 22.77 4.32
N SER A 129 -40.58 23.63 3.43
CA SER A 129 -41.05 23.30 2.09
C SER A 129 -39.94 22.74 1.18
N LEU A 130 -38.67 23.10 1.44
CA LEU A 130 -37.50 22.60 0.71
C LEU A 130 -37.05 21.18 1.11
N ARG A 131 -37.85 20.43 1.88
CA ARG A 131 -37.60 18.99 2.13
C ARG A 131 -37.96 18.19 0.89
N GLU A 132 -37.10 17.25 0.48
CA GLU A 132 -37.39 16.36 -0.66
C GLU A 132 -38.52 15.36 -0.34
N GLU A 133 -38.65 14.98 0.94
CA GLU A 133 -39.76 14.17 1.43
C GLU A 133 -40.85 15.05 2.03
N ALA A 134 -42.08 14.92 1.52
CA ALA A 134 -43.29 15.55 2.06
C ALA A 134 -43.78 14.83 3.35
N GLY A 135 -42.88 14.67 4.32
CA GLY A 135 -43.15 14.04 5.61
C GLY A 135 -43.82 14.97 6.62
N ILE A 136 -44.58 14.39 7.54
CA ILE A 136 -45.08 15.11 8.73
C ILE A 136 -43.87 15.61 9.53
N ALA A 137 -43.94 16.84 10.05
CA ALA A 137 -42.93 17.39 10.95
C ALA A 137 -42.93 16.66 12.30
N LEU A 138 -42.22 15.53 12.35
CA LEU A 138 -41.87 14.84 13.59
C LEU A 138 -40.96 15.73 14.44
N ALA A 139 -41.07 15.62 15.77
CA ALA A 139 -40.12 16.24 16.68
C ALA A 139 -38.71 15.65 16.43
N GLU A 140 -37.67 16.47 16.62
CA GLU A 140 -36.27 16.00 16.63
C GLU A 140 -36.18 14.88 17.70
N PRO A 141 -35.90 13.62 17.32
CA PRO A 141 -35.90 12.52 18.28
C PRO A 141 -34.80 12.75 19.32
N PRO A 142 -35.00 12.38 20.60
CA PRO A 142 -33.95 12.49 21.60
C PRO A 142 -32.74 11.67 21.13
N ASP A 143 -31.59 12.33 21.02
CA ASP A 143 -30.38 11.79 20.37
C ASP A 143 -30.08 10.38 20.91
N PRO A 144 -30.30 9.31 20.11
CA PRO A 144 -30.35 7.94 20.64
C PRO A 144 -28.96 7.38 20.99
N HIS A 145 -27.91 8.18 20.79
CA HIS A 145 -26.51 7.82 20.95
C HIS A 145 -25.89 8.44 22.21
N TYR A 146 -26.60 8.44 23.35
CA TYR A 146 -25.95 8.69 24.63
C TYR A 146 -25.09 7.47 25.03
N PRO A 147 -23.79 7.66 25.34
CA PRO A 147 -22.95 6.56 25.77
C PRO A 147 -23.30 6.11 27.19
N LEU A 148 -23.35 4.81 27.39
CA LEU A 148 -23.63 4.18 28.69
C LEU A 148 -22.42 3.37 29.14
N PRO A 149 -22.04 3.37 30.43
CA PRO A 149 -21.04 2.44 30.95
C PRO A 149 -21.36 0.99 30.54
N PRO A 150 -20.39 0.18 30.04
CA PRO A 150 -20.64 -1.15 29.46
C PRO A 150 -21.47 -2.10 30.35
N GLY A 151 -21.35 -1.96 31.68
CA GLY A 151 -22.12 -2.71 32.66
C GLY A 151 -23.65 -2.53 32.55
N HIS A 152 -24.16 -1.50 31.87
CA HIS A 152 -25.60 -1.38 31.59
C HIS A 152 -26.14 -2.53 30.73
N MET A 153 -25.31 -3.21 29.94
CA MET A 153 -25.72 -4.43 29.23
C MET A 153 -26.09 -5.59 30.19
N ALA A 154 -25.59 -5.59 31.44
CA ALA A 154 -25.94 -6.61 32.43
C ALA A 154 -27.45 -6.60 32.74
N ALA A 155 -28.05 -5.41 32.82
CA ALA A 155 -29.48 -5.24 33.04
C ALA A 155 -30.37 -5.66 31.84
N LEU A 156 -29.76 -6.07 30.71
CA LEU A 156 -30.46 -6.51 29.50
C LEU A 156 -30.34 -8.02 29.26
N VAL A 157 -29.46 -8.72 29.99
CA VAL A 157 -29.33 -10.19 29.95
C VAL A 157 -30.01 -10.85 31.14
N ALA A 158 -30.28 -12.16 31.05
CA ALA A 158 -30.66 -12.94 32.22
C ALA A 158 -29.49 -13.04 33.21
N PRO A 159 -29.71 -13.12 34.54
CA PRO A 159 -28.63 -13.18 35.54
C PRO A 159 -27.61 -14.30 35.30
N GLU A 160 -28.08 -15.45 34.81
CA GLU A 160 -27.26 -16.61 34.42
C GLU A 160 -26.24 -16.30 33.31
N ARG A 161 -26.42 -15.19 32.57
CA ARG A 161 -25.56 -14.75 31.46
C ARG A 161 -24.73 -13.50 31.78
N GLU A 162 -24.83 -12.94 32.99
CA GLU A 162 -23.99 -11.80 33.41
C GLU A 162 -22.50 -12.15 33.38
N GLN A 163 -22.14 -13.37 33.81
CA GLN A 163 -20.75 -13.83 33.80
C GLN A 163 -20.21 -14.03 32.36
N LEU A 164 -21.04 -14.52 31.44
CA LEU A 164 -20.70 -14.66 30.02
C LEU A 164 -20.50 -13.28 29.35
N LEU A 165 -21.38 -12.32 29.64
CA LEU A 165 -21.23 -10.93 29.22
C LEU A 165 -19.92 -10.33 29.76
N ALA A 166 -19.64 -10.46 31.06
CA ALA A 166 -18.43 -9.92 31.68
C ALA A 166 -17.15 -10.50 31.07
N ARG A 167 -17.10 -11.83 30.84
CA ARG A 167 -15.97 -12.49 30.15
C ARG A 167 -15.82 -12.01 28.71
N CYS A 168 -16.91 -11.79 27.99
CA CYS A 168 -16.88 -11.28 26.62
C CYS A 168 -16.37 -9.83 26.57
N LEU A 169 -16.88 -8.95 27.44
CA LEU A 169 -16.43 -7.56 27.54
C LEU A 169 -14.93 -7.49 27.90
N GLN A 170 -14.46 -8.33 28.83
CA GLN A 170 -13.04 -8.44 29.17
C GLN A 170 -12.19 -8.90 27.97
N GLY A 171 -12.68 -9.85 27.17
CA GLY A 171 -12.01 -10.30 25.95
C GLY A 171 -11.89 -9.19 24.90
N LEU A 172 -12.99 -8.49 24.60
CA LEU A 172 -13.01 -7.36 23.68
C LEU A 172 -12.14 -6.19 24.19
N GLN A 173 -12.09 -5.95 25.50
CA GLN A 173 -11.20 -4.97 26.12
C GLN A 173 -9.72 -5.37 25.97
N GLY A 174 -9.40 -6.67 26.04
CA GLY A 174 -8.08 -7.20 25.72
C GLY A 174 -7.67 -6.94 24.27
N LEU A 175 -8.57 -7.18 23.31
CA LEU A 175 -8.35 -6.87 21.90
C LEU A 175 -8.16 -5.37 21.66
N ALA A 176 -8.98 -4.52 22.30
CA ALA A 176 -8.82 -3.07 22.26
C ALA A 176 -7.44 -2.63 22.78
N ALA A 177 -7.02 -3.13 23.94
CA ALA A 177 -5.71 -2.82 24.52
C ALA A 177 -4.53 -3.29 23.63
N LYS A 178 -4.65 -4.48 23.04
CA LYS A 178 -3.64 -5.09 22.15
C LYS A 178 -3.46 -4.32 20.84
N HIS A 179 -4.53 -3.77 20.28
CA HIS A 179 -4.54 -3.14 18.95
C HIS A 179 -4.72 -1.60 18.98
N GLY A 180 -4.54 -0.94 20.13
CA GLY A 180 -4.64 0.53 20.25
C GLY A 180 -6.05 1.09 20.05
N GLY A 181 -7.07 0.28 20.33
CA GLY A 181 -8.48 0.59 20.19
C GLY A 181 -9.16 1.02 21.49
N SER A 182 -10.48 1.05 21.45
CA SER A 182 -11.34 1.19 22.64
C SER A 182 -12.65 0.42 22.47
N LEU A 183 -13.41 0.34 23.57
CA LEU A 183 -14.81 -0.08 23.51
C LEU A 183 -15.72 1.15 23.55
N GLN A 184 -16.73 1.16 22.70
CA GLN A 184 -17.86 2.08 22.79
C GLN A 184 -19.08 1.33 23.31
N SER A 185 -20.04 2.04 23.87
CA SER A 185 -21.07 1.41 24.71
C SER A 185 -22.34 2.25 24.68
N TRP A 186 -23.42 1.66 24.19
CA TRP A 186 -24.65 2.33 23.81
C TRP A 186 -25.86 1.61 24.44
N ALA A 187 -27.07 2.06 24.11
CA ALA A 187 -28.27 1.27 24.38
C ALA A 187 -28.22 -0.08 23.64
N GLY A 188 -28.19 -1.20 24.39
CA GLY A 188 -28.30 -2.56 23.86
C GLY A 188 -27.05 -3.18 23.23
N HIS A 189 -25.98 -2.42 23.01
CA HIS A 189 -24.77 -2.92 22.34
C HIS A 189 -23.46 -2.21 22.74
N VAL A 190 -22.34 -2.89 22.50
CA VAL A 190 -20.96 -2.44 22.74
C VAL A 190 -20.14 -2.70 21.48
N ASP A 191 -19.51 -1.66 20.93
CA ASP A 191 -18.64 -1.79 19.76
C ASP A 191 -17.18 -1.89 20.15
N LEU A 192 -16.43 -2.73 19.45
CA LEU A 192 -14.97 -2.71 19.42
C LEU A 192 -14.52 -1.76 18.30
N VAL A 193 -13.78 -0.70 18.68
CA VAL A 193 -13.26 0.29 17.74
C VAL A 193 -11.74 0.22 17.68
N LEU A 194 -11.18 -0.14 16.52
CA LEU A 194 -9.74 -0.22 16.26
C LEU A 194 -9.39 0.69 15.08
N GLN A 195 -8.26 1.41 15.12
CA GLN A 195 -7.82 2.31 14.04
C GLN A 195 -8.94 3.23 13.48
N ALA A 196 -9.69 3.86 14.38
CA ALA A 196 -10.86 4.68 14.06
C ALA A 196 -12.04 3.98 13.35
N GLU A 197 -12.14 2.65 13.34
CA GLU A 197 -13.27 1.92 12.73
C GLU A 197 -13.98 0.98 13.71
N ARG A 198 -15.31 0.88 13.59
CA ARG A 198 -16.15 -0.12 14.29
C ARG A 198 -15.93 -1.47 13.60
N VAL A 199 -15.09 -2.33 14.18
CA VAL A 199 -14.70 -3.62 13.57
C VAL A 199 -15.53 -4.80 14.08
N ALA A 200 -16.14 -4.70 15.26
CA ALA A 200 -17.09 -5.68 15.80
C ALA A 200 -18.10 -5.02 16.73
N SER A 201 -19.26 -5.66 16.94
CA SER A 201 -20.30 -5.24 17.88
C SER A 201 -20.83 -6.42 18.69
N LEU A 202 -20.91 -6.26 20.00
CA LEU A 202 -21.56 -7.17 20.94
C LEU A 202 -22.95 -6.63 21.27
N SER A 203 -24.00 -7.34 20.92
CA SER A 203 -25.40 -6.92 21.15
C SER A 203 -26.18 -7.94 21.97
N VAL A 204 -27.26 -7.48 22.62
CA VAL A 204 -28.28 -8.36 23.22
C VAL A 204 -29.52 -8.39 22.32
N SER A 205 -29.84 -9.57 21.78
CA SER A 205 -31.03 -9.80 20.96
C SER A 205 -31.85 -10.94 21.56
N ALA A 206 -33.10 -10.67 21.94
CA ALA A 206 -34.00 -11.64 22.59
C ALA A 206 -33.39 -12.35 23.82
N GLY A 207 -32.61 -11.62 24.63
CA GLY A 207 -31.92 -12.18 25.81
C GLY A 207 -30.71 -13.06 25.51
N ALA A 208 -30.30 -13.18 24.24
CA ALA A 208 -29.07 -13.84 23.82
C ALA A 208 -28.00 -12.80 23.45
N LEU A 209 -26.77 -13.07 23.86
CA LEU A 209 -25.59 -12.30 23.44
C LEU A 209 -25.23 -12.70 22.00
N ARG A 210 -24.95 -11.73 21.16
CA ARG A 210 -24.46 -11.94 19.79
C ARG A 210 -23.23 -11.10 19.55
N LEU A 211 -22.18 -11.75 19.05
CA LEU A 211 -20.98 -11.08 18.55
C LEU A 211 -21.10 -10.97 17.03
N GLU A 212 -21.09 -9.75 16.53
CA GLU A 212 -21.08 -9.44 15.11
C GLU A 212 -19.70 -8.89 14.73
N THR A 213 -19.04 -9.53 13.76
CA THR A 213 -17.88 -9.00 13.07
C THR A 213 -18.37 -8.07 11.97
N LEU A 214 -17.86 -6.83 11.93
CA LEU A 214 -18.23 -5.79 10.96
C LEU A 214 -17.16 -5.63 9.88
N ARG A 215 -15.89 -5.88 10.23
CA ARG A 215 -14.69 -5.93 9.39
C ARG A 215 -13.75 -7.05 9.88
N PRO A 216 -13.01 -7.78 9.01
CA PRO A 216 -13.03 -7.68 7.55
C PRO A 216 -14.34 -8.24 6.97
N ASP A 217 -14.63 -9.50 7.29
CA ASP A 217 -15.83 -10.21 6.84
C ASP A 217 -17.01 -9.97 7.79
N ARG A 218 -18.18 -9.64 7.23
CA ARG A 218 -19.41 -9.52 8.03
C ARG A 218 -19.95 -10.89 8.41
N GLY A 219 -20.10 -11.14 9.70
CA GLY A 219 -20.63 -12.40 10.23
C GLY A 219 -21.12 -12.24 11.67
N GLN A 220 -22.15 -12.99 12.06
CA GLN A 220 -22.75 -12.90 13.39
C GLN A 220 -22.82 -14.28 14.06
N ILE A 221 -22.36 -14.36 15.31
CA ILE A 221 -22.26 -15.60 16.09
C ILE A 221 -23.00 -15.41 17.43
N PRO A 222 -23.98 -16.28 17.79
CA PRO A 222 -24.55 -16.29 19.13
C PRO A 222 -23.51 -16.82 20.14
N LEU A 223 -23.36 -16.14 21.29
CA LEU A 223 -22.38 -16.52 22.30
C LEU A 223 -22.96 -17.43 23.38
N GLU A 224 -22.20 -18.48 23.68
CA GLU A 224 -22.42 -19.45 24.76
C GLU A 224 -21.08 -19.69 25.48
N ASP A 225 -21.08 -20.09 26.76
CA ASP A 225 -19.84 -20.21 27.56
C ASP A 225 -18.81 -21.18 26.97
N ALA A 226 -19.25 -22.22 26.26
CA ALA A 226 -18.39 -23.18 25.56
C ALA A 226 -17.84 -22.65 24.23
N SER A 227 -18.53 -21.71 23.57
CA SER A 227 -18.10 -21.13 22.28
C SER A 227 -17.24 -19.87 22.44
N LEU A 228 -17.37 -19.14 23.56
CA LEU A 228 -16.80 -17.81 23.78
C LEU A 228 -15.33 -17.68 23.39
N ALA A 229 -14.46 -18.61 23.85
CA ALA A 229 -13.04 -18.58 23.53
C ALA A 229 -12.83 -18.64 22.01
N SER A 230 -13.36 -19.68 21.35
CA SER A 230 -13.25 -19.85 19.90
C SER A 230 -13.86 -18.71 19.08
N ALA A 231 -14.85 -17.98 19.62
CA ALA A 231 -15.42 -16.80 18.97
C ALA A 231 -14.49 -15.59 19.06
N LEU A 232 -13.85 -15.38 20.22
CA LEU A 232 -12.85 -14.33 20.43
C LEU A 232 -11.53 -14.63 19.69
N ASP A 233 -11.08 -15.89 19.66
CA ASP A 233 -9.87 -16.32 18.95
C ASP A 233 -10.01 -16.12 17.44
N ARG A 234 -11.18 -16.48 16.87
CA ARG A 234 -11.52 -16.22 15.45
C ARG A 234 -11.60 -14.72 15.15
N LEU A 235 -12.17 -13.94 16.05
CA LEU A 235 -12.21 -12.48 15.91
C LEU A 235 -10.79 -11.91 15.94
N GLU A 236 -9.91 -12.35 16.85
CA GLU A 236 -8.51 -11.89 16.84
C GLU A 236 -7.81 -12.27 15.53
N GLY A 237 -7.98 -13.50 15.04
CA GLY A 237 -7.38 -13.94 13.78
C GLY A 237 -7.80 -13.07 12.59
N SER A 238 -9.11 -12.83 12.42
CA SER A 238 -9.61 -11.99 11.33
C SER A 238 -9.22 -10.52 11.47
N LEU A 239 -9.22 -9.97 12.69
CA LEU A 239 -8.75 -8.61 12.96
C LEU A 239 -7.25 -8.44 12.74
N ARG A 240 -6.43 -9.43 13.10
CA ARG A 240 -4.99 -9.42 12.82
C ARG A 240 -4.72 -9.40 11.31
N LYS A 241 -5.47 -10.18 10.54
CA LYS A 241 -5.42 -10.19 9.07
C LYS A 241 -5.87 -8.84 8.49
N TYR A 242 -6.97 -8.28 8.98
CA TYR A 242 -7.49 -6.96 8.56
C TYR A 242 -6.52 -5.81 8.86
N LEU A 243 -6.00 -5.72 10.09
CA LEU A 243 -5.09 -4.65 10.48
C LEU A 243 -3.70 -4.75 9.82
N ASN A 244 -3.36 -5.92 9.27
CA ASN A 244 -2.17 -6.13 8.46
C ASN A 244 -2.41 -5.91 6.96
N ASP A 245 -3.66 -5.86 6.49
CA ASP A 245 -3.99 -5.54 5.10
C ASP A 245 -3.43 -4.15 4.74
N LYS A 246 -2.79 -4.04 3.58
CA LYS A 246 -2.10 -2.80 3.21
C LYS A 246 -3.08 -1.63 3.01
N GLN A 247 -4.30 -1.86 2.52
CA GLN A 247 -5.28 -0.78 2.34
C GLN A 247 -5.69 -0.19 3.69
N VAL A 248 -5.78 -1.05 4.72
CA VAL A 248 -6.02 -0.64 6.10
C VAL A 248 -4.79 0.08 6.66
N ARG A 249 -3.61 -0.54 6.58
CA ARG A 249 -2.32 0.01 7.08
C ARG A 249 -1.91 1.35 6.48
N THR A 250 -2.32 1.66 5.25
CA THR A 250 -1.99 2.91 4.56
C THR A 250 -3.15 3.90 4.50
N GLY A 251 -4.36 3.46 4.85
CA GLY A 251 -5.56 4.29 4.90
C GLY A 251 -5.61 5.24 6.10
N GLU A 252 -6.63 6.11 6.10
CA GLU A 252 -6.80 7.14 7.12
C GLU A 252 -7.03 6.56 8.53
N GLY A 253 -7.61 5.37 8.64
CA GLY A 253 -7.77 4.65 9.91
C GLY A 253 -6.42 4.34 10.58
N ALA A 254 -5.46 3.78 9.84
CA ALA A 254 -4.11 3.54 10.35
C ALA A 254 -3.32 4.83 10.61
N LEU A 255 -3.48 5.86 9.77
CA LEU A 255 -2.90 7.20 10.01
C LEU A 255 -3.34 7.75 11.37
N ARG A 256 -4.65 7.71 11.66
CA ARG A 256 -5.23 8.12 12.95
C ARG A 256 -4.77 7.19 14.09
N GLY A 257 -4.71 5.89 13.83
CA GLY A 257 -4.21 4.85 14.74
C GLY A 257 -2.74 5.03 15.15
N ALA A 258 -1.89 5.57 14.28
CA ALA A 258 -0.50 5.94 14.59
C ALA A 258 -0.41 7.29 15.32
N LEU A 259 -1.27 8.25 14.96
CA LEU A 259 -1.20 9.63 15.45
C LEU A 259 -1.76 9.87 16.86
N TRP A 260 -2.66 9.03 17.39
CA TRP A 260 -3.32 9.31 18.68
C TRP A 260 -2.33 9.54 19.83
N ARG A 261 -1.19 8.84 19.86
CA ARG A 261 -0.13 9.04 20.88
C ARG A 261 0.57 10.39 20.75
N ILE A 262 0.65 10.95 19.55
CA ILE A 262 1.28 12.23 19.27
C ILE A 262 0.29 13.37 19.53
N LEU A 263 -0.97 13.21 19.12
CA LEU A 263 -2.08 14.10 19.49
C LEU A 263 -2.23 14.22 21.02
N ALA A 264 -2.15 13.10 21.77
CA ALA A 264 -2.27 13.10 23.23
C ALA A 264 -1.14 13.90 23.91
N ARG A 265 0.09 13.86 23.35
CA ARG A 265 1.21 14.69 23.82
C ARG A 265 1.03 16.15 23.46
N ALA A 266 0.58 16.45 22.23
CA ALA A 266 0.30 17.82 21.79
C ALA A 266 -0.90 18.46 22.52
N ALA A 267 -1.76 17.63 23.14
CA ALA A 267 -2.82 18.05 24.04
C ALA A 267 -2.35 18.39 25.46
N ASP A 268 -1.19 17.88 25.88
CA ASP A 268 -0.81 17.70 27.29
C ASP A 268 -1.85 16.88 28.09
N ALA A 269 -2.32 15.77 27.51
CA ALA A 269 -3.42 14.99 28.07
C ALA A 269 -3.06 14.31 29.41
N SER A 270 -3.72 14.73 30.50
CA SER A 270 -3.63 14.07 31.81
C SER A 270 -4.54 12.84 31.87
N THR A 271 -5.74 12.95 31.30
CA THR A 271 -6.75 11.87 31.23
C THR A 271 -7.35 11.87 29.83
N LEU A 272 -7.50 10.70 29.19
CA LEU A 272 -8.04 10.60 27.83
C LEU A 272 -8.87 9.34 27.57
N ARG A 273 -9.72 9.43 26.54
CA ARG A 273 -10.46 8.34 25.92
C ARG A 273 -10.11 8.26 24.43
N LEU A 274 -9.59 7.11 24.01
CA LEU A 274 -9.43 6.78 22.58
C LEU A 274 -10.80 6.51 21.97
N TRP A 275 -11.02 7.02 20.75
CA TRP A 275 -12.22 6.82 19.94
C TRP A 275 -13.49 7.08 20.78
N PRO A 276 -13.75 8.33 21.19
CA PRO A 276 -14.90 8.64 22.03
C PRO A 276 -16.21 8.38 21.26
N PRO A 277 -17.25 7.86 21.95
CA PRO A 277 -18.58 7.66 21.36
C PRO A 277 -19.23 9.02 21.07
N ALA A 278 -19.39 9.35 19.77
CA ALA A 278 -19.81 10.67 19.31
C ALA A 278 -20.87 10.65 18.18
N GLY A 279 -21.55 9.51 18.02
CA GLY A 279 -22.46 9.20 16.91
C GLY A 279 -22.05 7.89 16.23
N GLU A 280 -22.74 7.51 15.14
CA GLU A 280 -22.47 6.26 14.41
C GLU A 280 -21.12 6.23 13.67
N ARG A 281 -20.56 7.41 13.36
CA ARG A 281 -19.29 7.61 12.65
C ARG A 281 -18.19 7.95 13.63
N GLN A 282 -17.01 7.36 13.45
CA GLN A 282 -15.86 7.70 14.27
C GLN A 282 -15.18 8.98 13.76
N VAL A 283 -15.70 10.12 14.20
CA VAL A 283 -15.22 11.44 13.75
C VAL A 283 -14.05 11.96 14.59
N LEU A 284 -14.00 11.61 15.88
CA LEU A 284 -12.98 12.06 16.83
C LEU A 284 -12.01 10.91 17.17
N ASP A 285 -10.76 11.26 17.46
CA ASP A 285 -9.69 10.31 17.79
C ASP A 285 -9.47 10.26 19.30
N LEU A 286 -9.46 11.43 19.93
CA LEU A 286 -9.32 11.61 21.36
C LEU A 286 -10.46 12.49 21.91
N ALA A 287 -10.80 12.21 23.16
CA ALA A 287 -11.45 13.15 24.06
C ALA A 287 -10.70 13.10 25.39
N GLY A 288 -10.58 14.20 26.13
CA GLY A 288 -9.78 14.19 27.36
C GLY A 288 -9.76 15.49 28.14
N VAL A 289 -8.90 15.51 29.15
CA VAL A 289 -8.56 16.66 29.99
C VAL A 289 -7.05 16.86 29.93
N ASP A 290 -6.60 18.12 29.78
CA ASP A 290 -5.18 18.48 29.77
C ASP A 290 -4.59 18.69 31.18
N GLY A 291 -3.29 18.95 31.27
CA GLY A 291 -2.59 19.21 32.55
C GLY A 291 -3.18 20.37 33.37
N GLU A 292 -3.80 21.36 32.72
CA GLU A 292 -4.50 22.48 33.35
C GLU A 292 -5.93 22.15 33.80
N GLY A 293 -6.43 20.95 33.50
CA GLY A 293 -7.80 20.54 33.80
C GLY A 293 -8.82 21.08 32.80
N ARG A 294 -8.45 21.36 31.54
CA ARG A 294 -9.37 21.82 30.49
C ARG A 294 -9.79 20.66 29.59
N ASN A 295 -11.06 20.63 29.22
CA ASN A 295 -11.60 19.63 28.29
C ASN A 295 -11.02 19.84 26.88
N PHE A 296 -10.66 18.77 26.19
CA PHE A 296 -10.27 18.81 24.78
C PHE A 296 -10.86 17.63 23.97
N VAL A 297 -10.97 17.83 22.66
CA VAL A 297 -11.18 16.75 21.67
C VAL A 297 -10.14 16.89 20.57
N ALA A 298 -9.63 15.77 20.06
CA ALA A 298 -8.64 15.77 18.99
C ALA A 298 -9.04 14.87 17.81
N THR A 299 -8.59 15.22 16.61
CA THR A 299 -8.79 14.42 15.40
C THR A 299 -7.67 14.66 14.39
N ALA A 300 -7.23 13.61 13.71
CA ALA A 300 -6.31 13.66 12.58
C ALA A 300 -7.00 13.30 11.25
N ARG A 301 -6.54 13.90 10.15
CA ARG A 301 -7.00 13.59 8.78
C ARG A 301 -5.86 13.60 7.76
N GLU A 302 -6.01 12.88 6.66
CA GLU A 302 -5.20 13.14 5.47
C GLU A 302 -5.56 14.51 4.85
N ARG A 303 -6.86 14.82 4.81
CA ARG A 303 -7.41 16.10 4.35
C ARG A 303 -8.55 16.53 5.27
N PHE A 304 -8.51 17.75 5.77
CA PHE A 304 -9.54 18.29 6.64
C PHE A 304 -10.38 19.32 5.87
N GLY A 305 -11.56 18.89 5.42
CA GLY A 305 -12.46 19.71 4.63
C GLY A 305 -13.62 20.31 5.43
N LEU A 306 -14.48 21.03 4.72
CA LEU A 306 -15.69 21.63 5.31
C LEU A 306 -16.65 20.57 5.90
N ILE A 307 -16.67 19.37 5.30
CA ILE A 307 -17.46 18.21 5.73
C ILE A 307 -16.91 17.62 7.04
N ASP A 308 -15.58 17.58 7.20
CA ASP A 308 -14.95 17.18 8.47
C ASP A 308 -15.24 18.19 9.56
N LEU A 309 -15.11 19.49 9.26
CA LEU A 309 -15.39 20.56 10.21
C LEU A 309 -16.81 20.45 10.79
N ALA A 310 -17.82 20.27 9.93
CA ALA A 310 -19.21 20.10 10.35
C ALA A 310 -19.37 18.88 11.28
N GLN A 311 -18.85 17.72 10.87
CA GLN A 311 -18.93 16.49 11.66
C GLN A 311 -18.17 16.60 12.99
N VAL A 312 -16.99 17.21 13.01
CA VAL A 312 -16.13 17.33 14.19
C VAL A 312 -16.75 18.26 15.23
N LEU A 313 -17.35 19.38 14.79
CA LEU A 313 -18.10 20.27 15.68
C LEU A 313 -19.34 19.58 16.28
N GLU A 314 -20.08 18.81 15.48
CA GLU A 314 -21.25 18.06 15.94
C GLU A 314 -20.88 16.95 16.93
N ALA A 315 -19.82 16.20 16.62
CA ALA A 315 -19.25 15.16 17.47
C ALA A 315 -18.72 15.73 18.80
N ALA A 316 -18.01 16.87 18.76
CA ALA A 316 -17.53 17.58 19.95
C ALA A 316 -18.68 18.04 20.86
N TRP A 317 -19.78 18.52 20.27
CA TRP A 317 -20.98 18.94 20.99
C TRP A 317 -21.71 17.77 21.67
N ARG A 318 -21.85 16.62 20.98
CA ARG A 318 -22.36 15.38 21.59
C ARG A 318 -21.50 14.93 22.77
N VAL A 319 -20.18 14.88 22.56
CA VAL A 319 -19.21 14.46 23.60
C VAL A 319 -19.21 15.41 24.79
N GLN A 320 -19.33 16.74 24.57
CA GLN A 320 -19.44 17.72 25.66
C GLN A 320 -20.67 17.46 26.56
N ARG A 321 -21.81 17.09 25.96
CA ARG A 321 -23.04 16.72 26.69
C ARG A 321 -22.92 15.38 27.43
N ALA A 322 -21.97 14.54 27.04
CA ALA A 322 -21.73 13.22 27.62
C ALA A 322 -20.47 13.17 28.52
N TRP A 323 -19.86 14.30 28.87
CA TRP A 323 -18.53 14.33 29.51
C TRP A 323 -18.34 13.38 30.70
N PRO A 324 -19.23 13.35 31.72
CA PRO A 324 -19.10 12.45 32.87
C PRO A 324 -19.21 10.94 32.55
N LEU A 325 -19.67 10.60 31.34
CA LEU A 325 -19.84 9.23 30.85
C LEU A 325 -18.67 8.82 29.93
N VAL A 326 -18.16 9.75 29.13
CA VAL A 326 -16.97 9.55 28.25
C VAL A 326 -15.68 9.50 29.06
N LEU A 327 -15.58 10.32 30.10
CA LEU A 327 -14.42 10.45 31.00
C LEU A 327 -14.80 10.08 32.45
N ALA A 328 -15.54 9.00 32.60
CA ALA A 328 -16.03 8.53 33.89
C ALA A 328 -14.88 8.25 34.88
N GLY A 329 -14.90 8.95 36.03
CA GLY A 329 -13.86 8.90 37.06
C GLY A 329 -12.88 10.08 37.07
N GLU A 330 -13.05 11.06 36.16
CA GLU A 330 -12.29 12.32 36.20
C GLU A 330 -13.05 13.40 36.99
N ASP A 331 -12.48 13.85 38.11
CA ASP A 331 -13.06 14.88 38.97
C ASP A 331 -12.82 16.32 38.46
N ARG A 332 -11.91 16.50 37.49
CA ARG A 332 -11.51 17.82 36.96
C ARG A 332 -12.37 18.35 35.80
N LEU A 333 -13.40 17.62 35.38
CA LEU A 333 -14.23 17.96 34.22
C LEU A 333 -14.87 19.36 34.37
N ARG A 334 -14.60 20.24 33.40
CA ARG A 334 -15.25 21.55 33.31
C ARG A 334 -16.55 21.46 32.51
N VAL A 335 -17.41 22.47 32.63
CA VAL A 335 -18.61 22.60 31.78
C VAL A 335 -18.27 23.30 30.44
N ASP A 336 -17.12 23.96 30.39
CA ASP A 336 -16.63 24.78 29.27
C ASP A 336 -16.58 24.01 27.93
N PRO A 337 -16.80 24.69 26.78
CA PRO A 337 -16.57 24.13 25.45
C PRO A 337 -15.15 23.59 25.32
N PRO A 338 -14.96 22.36 24.82
CA PRO A 338 -13.65 21.76 24.71
C PRO A 338 -12.78 22.47 23.68
N ASP A 339 -11.47 22.44 23.90
CA ASP A 339 -10.48 22.82 22.89
C ASP A 339 -10.52 21.82 21.73
N LEU A 340 -10.53 22.32 20.49
CA LEU A 340 -10.39 21.48 19.29
C LEU A 340 -8.93 21.37 18.91
N LEU A 341 -8.42 20.14 18.81
CA LEU A 341 -7.08 19.86 18.31
C LEU A 341 -7.23 19.17 16.95
N LEU A 342 -6.99 19.93 15.89
CA LEU A 342 -7.16 19.44 14.52
C LEU A 342 -5.79 19.28 13.88
N ALA A 343 -5.49 18.08 13.38
CA ALA A 343 -4.26 17.80 12.67
C ALA A 343 -4.54 17.28 11.26
N ALA A 344 -3.90 17.84 10.23
CA ALA A 344 -4.07 17.34 8.86
C ALA A 344 -2.82 17.50 8.00
N ARG A 345 -2.67 16.67 6.95
CA ARG A 345 -1.64 16.92 5.92
C ARG A 345 -2.02 18.11 5.03
N ASN A 346 -3.32 18.32 4.85
CA ASN A 346 -3.91 19.40 4.07
C ASN A 346 -5.18 19.89 4.79
N PHE A 347 -5.37 21.20 4.88
CA PHE A 347 -6.61 21.82 5.33
C PHE A 347 -7.22 22.62 4.17
N ASP A 348 -8.53 22.52 3.95
CA ASP A 348 -9.22 23.35 2.97
C ASP A 348 -9.33 24.80 3.48
N GLU A 349 -8.97 25.78 2.65
CA GLU A 349 -8.98 27.20 3.04
C GLU A 349 -10.37 27.68 3.52
N VAL A 350 -11.44 27.19 2.88
CA VAL A 350 -12.83 27.47 3.30
C VAL A 350 -13.12 26.92 4.69
N ALA A 351 -12.58 25.76 5.05
CA ALA A 351 -12.77 25.17 6.37
C ALA A 351 -12.00 25.96 7.44
N LEU A 352 -10.77 26.39 7.14
CA LEU A 352 -10.01 27.29 8.02
C LEU A 352 -10.70 28.63 8.22
N ALA A 353 -11.20 29.24 7.15
CA ALA A 353 -11.93 30.52 7.20
C ALA A 353 -13.29 30.39 7.93
N ALA A 354 -14.00 29.28 7.74
CA ALA A 354 -15.24 29.00 8.47
C ALA A 354 -14.97 28.83 9.98
N LEU A 355 -13.88 28.13 10.32
CA LEU A 355 -13.44 27.92 11.70
C LEU A 355 -12.97 29.23 12.37
N ALA A 356 -12.29 30.11 11.62
CA ALA A 356 -11.91 31.44 12.09
C ALA A 356 -13.12 32.35 12.33
N GLY A 357 -14.26 32.09 11.68
CA GLY A 357 -15.52 32.78 11.94
C GLY A 357 -16.20 32.42 13.28
N LEU A 358 -15.68 31.44 14.04
CA LEU A 358 -16.27 30.93 15.28
C LEU A 358 -15.50 31.37 16.54
N GLU A 359 -16.21 31.55 17.65
CA GLU A 359 -15.64 31.71 19.01
C GLU A 359 -15.30 30.33 19.61
N GLN A 360 -14.56 29.52 18.85
CA GLN A 360 -14.14 28.19 19.25
C GLN A 360 -12.63 28.20 19.45
N ARG A 361 -12.16 27.74 20.62
CA ARG A 361 -10.73 27.57 20.88
C ARG A 361 -10.20 26.39 20.03
N VAL A 362 -9.13 26.64 19.27
CA VAL A 362 -8.55 25.69 18.31
C VAL A 362 -7.02 25.73 18.35
N ARG A 363 -6.40 24.55 18.44
CA ARG A 363 -4.99 24.31 18.11
C ARG A 363 -4.91 23.56 16.78
N LEU A 364 -4.23 24.12 15.78
CA LEU A 364 -3.99 23.49 14.48
C LEU A 364 -2.57 22.93 14.38
N PHE A 365 -2.44 21.76 13.78
CA PHE A 365 -1.16 21.10 13.52
C PHE A 365 -1.11 20.58 12.08
N ASP A 366 0.00 20.80 11.39
CA ASP A 366 0.25 20.14 10.11
C ASP A 366 0.92 18.77 10.34
N LEU A 367 0.51 17.77 9.55
CA LEU A 367 1.02 16.39 9.65
C LEU A 367 2.31 16.19 8.85
N GLU A 368 3.44 16.30 9.53
CA GLU A 368 4.74 15.98 8.94
C GLU A 368 4.91 14.47 8.73
N THR A 369 5.61 14.10 7.66
CA THR A 369 6.04 12.71 7.41
C THR A 369 7.56 12.68 7.33
N ALA A 370 8.22 12.22 8.39
CA ALA A 370 9.65 12.02 8.37
C ALA A 370 10.02 10.81 7.49
N ARG A 371 11.31 10.66 7.16
CA ARG A 371 11.79 9.48 6.44
C ARG A 371 11.74 8.26 7.35
N GLY A 372 11.06 7.19 6.91
CA GLY A 372 10.86 5.96 7.69
C GLY A 372 9.63 6.04 8.60
N ASP A 373 8.48 6.36 8.01
CA ASP A 373 7.11 6.27 8.53
C ASP A 373 6.79 6.91 9.90
N ARG A 374 7.74 7.65 10.48
CA ARG A 374 7.53 8.45 11.69
C ARG A 374 6.76 9.72 11.34
N HIS A 375 5.53 9.80 11.81
CA HIS A 375 4.71 11.01 11.76
C HIS A 375 5.18 12.06 12.78
N GLY A 376 5.04 13.33 12.42
CA GLY A 376 5.26 14.48 13.29
C GLY A 376 4.04 15.41 13.33
N LEU A 377 3.96 16.25 14.36
CA LEU A 377 3.00 17.35 14.46
C LEU A 377 3.79 18.66 14.56
N SER A 378 3.67 19.53 13.56
CA SER A 378 4.17 20.90 13.62
C SER A 378 3.02 21.86 13.94
N PRO A 379 3.09 22.69 15.00
CA PRO A 379 2.08 23.72 15.26
C PRO A 379 1.98 24.68 14.07
N ARG A 380 0.77 24.89 13.55
CA ARG A 380 0.55 25.60 12.29
C ARG A 380 0.75 27.11 12.47
N SER A 381 1.84 27.64 11.92
CA SER A 381 2.33 29.00 12.24
C SER A 381 1.54 30.17 11.62
N ASP A 382 0.74 29.92 10.59
CA ASP A 382 -0.18 30.88 9.96
C ASP A 382 -1.54 30.99 10.70
N TRP A 383 -1.79 30.12 11.69
CA TRP A 383 -3.04 30.14 12.45
C TRP A 383 -2.97 31.03 13.70
N VAL A 384 -3.94 31.93 13.83
CA VAL A 384 -4.18 32.71 15.04
C VAL A 384 -5.60 32.45 15.52
N SER A 385 -5.75 31.84 16.69
CA SER A 385 -7.04 31.60 17.33
C SER A 385 -7.74 32.94 17.65
N THR A 386 -8.99 33.08 17.22
CA THR A 386 -9.83 34.27 17.49
C THR A 386 -10.12 34.46 18.97
N VAL A 387 -10.28 33.36 19.70
CA VAL A 387 -10.27 33.37 21.17
C VAL A 387 -8.80 33.39 21.63
N PRO A 388 -8.33 34.45 22.32
CA PRO A 388 -6.96 34.50 22.78
C PRO A 388 -6.72 33.47 23.88
N VAL A 389 -5.84 32.51 23.59
CA VAL A 389 -5.25 31.63 24.61
C VAL A 389 -4.52 32.51 25.62
N THR A 390 -4.79 32.34 26.91
CA THR A 390 -4.42 33.33 27.92
C THR A 390 -2.91 33.40 28.09
N ALA A 391 -2.32 34.60 27.97
CA ALA A 391 -0.86 34.79 27.87
C ALA A 391 -0.02 34.33 29.07
N ALA A 392 -0.64 33.84 30.15
CA ALA A 392 0.03 33.09 31.21
C ALA A 392 0.63 31.75 30.70
N GLU A 393 0.08 31.19 29.63
CA GLU A 393 0.42 29.87 29.07
C GLU A 393 1.64 29.91 28.12
N ALA A 394 2.08 31.10 27.71
CA ALA A 394 3.21 31.29 26.80
C ALA A 394 4.58 31.38 27.50
N THR A 395 4.60 31.51 28.84
CA THR A 395 5.84 31.69 29.61
C THR A 395 5.80 30.88 30.92
N ALA A 396 5.92 29.55 30.79
CA ALA A 396 6.37 28.72 31.90
C ALA A 396 7.88 28.91 32.09
N GLU A 397 8.30 29.66 33.12
CA GLU A 397 9.69 29.61 33.59
C GLU A 397 10.02 28.18 34.05
N PRO A 398 11.26 27.69 33.84
CA PRO A 398 11.64 26.34 34.22
C PRO A 398 11.54 26.16 35.74
N VAL A 399 10.62 25.29 36.17
CA VAL A 399 10.44 24.92 37.57
C VAL A 399 11.77 24.33 38.08
N PRO A 400 12.35 24.86 39.18
CA PRO A 400 13.63 24.38 39.69
C PRO A 400 13.52 22.93 40.18
N GLU A 401 14.55 22.12 39.91
CA GLU A 401 14.56 20.69 40.26
C GLU A 401 14.30 20.46 41.76
N PRO A 402 13.46 19.47 42.12
CA PRO A 402 13.26 19.10 43.53
C PRO A 402 14.57 18.51 44.09
N ALA A 403 15.13 19.17 45.11
CA ALA A 403 16.42 18.81 45.68
C ALA A 403 16.47 17.35 46.17
N ALA A 404 17.44 16.59 45.66
CA ALA A 404 17.63 15.18 46.00
C ALA A 404 17.91 14.97 47.52
N PRO A 405 17.41 13.88 48.12
CA PRO A 405 17.64 13.59 49.53
C PRO A 405 19.13 13.30 49.82
N PRO A 406 19.65 13.68 51.00
CA PRO A 406 21.09 13.62 51.29
C PRO A 406 21.59 12.18 51.45
N GLN A 407 22.38 11.72 50.47
CA GLN A 407 23.17 10.49 50.61
C GLN A 407 24.28 10.67 51.66
N ARG A 408 24.56 9.61 52.43
CA ARG A 408 25.52 9.63 53.54
C ARG A 408 26.95 9.39 53.05
N ALA A 409 27.91 9.90 53.81
CA ALA A 409 29.32 9.96 53.44
C ALA A 409 30.11 8.66 53.66
N GLY A 410 31.22 8.58 52.92
CA GLY A 410 32.30 7.57 52.91
C GLY A 410 33.06 7.79 51.60
N GLU A 411 34.22 8.46 51.59
CA GLU A 411 35.55 7.88 51.87
C GLU A 411 35.90 6.74 50.87
N ASP A 412 37.01 6.76 50.13
CA ASP A 412 38.28 7.45 50.41
C ASP A 412 39.16 7.84 49.18
N LEU A 413 40.16 8.67 49.46
CA LEU A 413 41.28 9.23 48.66
C LEU A 413 41.85 8.43 47.46
N ARG A 414 42.19 9.14 46.34
CA ARG A 414 43.61 9.33 45.84
C ARG A 414 43.83 10.16 44.54
N THR A 415 44.14 11.45 44.73
CA THR A 415 45.32 12.19 44.20
C THR A 415 45.80 12.17 42.71
N ARG A 416 45.73 13.36 42.06
CA ARG A 416 46.79 14.09 41.27
C ARG A 416 47.37 13.50 39.93
N PRO A 417 48.03 14.31 39.06
CA PRO A 417 47.72 15.67 38.54
C PRO A 417 48.00 15.84 36.99
N PRO A 418 47.68 17.00 36.35
CA PRO A 418 47.74 17.15 34.88
C PRO A 418 48.95 17.93 34.28
N ARG A 419 49.10 17.86 32.94
CA ARG A 419 49.85 18.78 32.04
C ARG A 419 49.07 18.91 30.71
N SER A 420 48.78 20.03 30.04
CA SER A 420 49.21 21.44 30.01
C SER A 420 50.05 21.84 28.77
N ARG A 421 49.79 23.08 28.27
CA ARG A 421 50.27 23.74 27.02
C ARG A 421 49.48 23.35 25.75
N SER A 422 48.95 24.23 24.90
CA SER A 422 49.04 25.69 24.60
C SER A 422 50.07 26.17 23.54
N ARG A 423 49.54 26.72 22.43
CA ARG A 423 50.06 27.80 21.52
C ARG A 423 49.12 27.87 20.29
N ARG A 424 48.45 28.99 19.99
CA ARG A 424 48.88 30.27 19.34
C ARG A 424 48.86 30.23 17.79
N ARG A 425 47.95 31.03 17.20
CA ARG A 425 47.97 31.55 15.81
C ARG A 425 49.26 32.34 15.49
N PRO A 426 49.53 32.56 14.19
CA PRO A 426 49.76 33.93 13.71
C PRO A 426 48.85 34.35 12.52
N GLN A 427 48.98 35.63 12.15
CA GLN A 427 48.38 36.43 11.05
C GLN A 427 49.43 36.62 9.91
N ALA A 428 49.21 37.23 8.72
CA ALA A 428 48.06 37.63 7.87
C ALA A 428 48.62 38.14 6.48
N LYS A 429 47.86 38.98 5.74
CA LYS A 429 48.05 39.62 4.39
C LYS A 429 47.41 38.86 3.20
N GLU A 430 46.62 39.48 2.31
CA GLU A 430 46.74 40.72 1.46
C GLU A 430 47.70 40.49 0.25
N GLU A 431 47.40 40.86 -1.00
CA GLU A 431 46.27 41.62 -1.62
C GLU A 431 46.18 41.36 -3.16
N ASP A 432 45.31 42.10 -3.88
CA ASP A 432 45.10 42.16 -5.36
C ASP A 432 44.50 40.91 -6.08
N GLY A 433 43.71 41.04 -7.15
CA GLY A 433 43.24 42.22 -7.90
C GLY A 433 41.98 41.95 -8.77
N ILE A 434 41.47 42.97 -9.47
CA ILE A 434 40.14 43.01 -10.12
C ILE A 434 40.19 42.72 -11.63
N GLU A 435 39.18 42.05 -12.19
CA GLU A 435 38.68 42.36 -13.54
C GLU A 435 37.16 42.10 -13.65
N GLU A 436 36.40 43.07 -14.18
CA GLU A 436 34.93 43.03 -14.32
C GLU A 436 34.53 42.95 -15.79
N VAL A 437 33.57 42.07 -16.15
CA VAL A 437 32.71 42.26 -17.32
C VAL A 437 31.29 41.79 -17.03
N SER A 438 30.40 42.75 -16.75
CA SER A 438 28.97 42.68 -17.08
C SER A 438 28.73 43.61 -18.26
N LEU A 439 27.75 43.35 -19.13
CA LEU A 439 27.14 44.30 -20.07
C LEU A 439 26.03 43.63 -20.92
N PHE A 440 24.77 44.01 -20.69
CA PHE A 440 23.63 44.03 -21.65
C PHE A 440 23.08 42.71 -22.25
N ASP A 441 21.82 42.60 -22.69
CA ASP A 441 20.55 43.28 -22.30
C ASP A 441 19.33 42.51 -22.86
N LEU A 442 18.15 42.79 -22.28
CA LEU A 442 16.85 43.22 -22.87
C LEU A 442 16.63 43.08 -24.41
N ASP A 443 15.41 42.91 -24.95
CA ASP A 443 14.04 42.97 -24.35
C ASP A 443 12.96 42.28 -25.21
N ASP A 444 11.72 42.25 -24.68
CA ASP A 444 10.37 42.30 -25.31
C ASP A 444 10.03 41.66 -26.69
N GLY A 445 8.77 41.19 -26.81
CA GLY A 445 8.13 40.92 -28.12
C GLY A 445 6.87 40.05 -28.08
N ASP A 446 5.72 40.65 -27.74
CA ASP A 446 4.42 39.95 -27.63
C ASP A 446 3.55 40.04 -28.92
N GLU A 447 2.32 39.49 -28.85
CA GLU A 447 1.14 39.71 -29.72
C GLU A 447 0.86 38.85 -30.99
N SER A 448 -0.24 38.09 -30.88
CA SER A 448 -1.34 37.94 -31.87
C SER A 448 -1.21 36.99 -33.09
N GLY A 449 -2.36 36.43 -33.52
CA GLY A 449 -2.52 35.67 -34.78
C GLY A 449 -3.53 34.51 -34.68
N GLU A 450 -4.77 34.72 -35.12
CA GLU A 450 -5.86 33.73 -34.99
C GLU A 450 -6.02 32.74 -36.18
N GLU A 451 -6.67 31.61 -35.86
CA GLU A 451 -7.63 30.87 -36.70
C GLU A 451 -7.23 29.89 -37.85
N SER A 452 -8.17 28.94 -38.06
CA SER A 452 -8.56 28.35 -39.35
C SER A 452 -7.70 27.29 -40.10
N ALA A 453 -7.50 26.15 -39.44
CA ALA A 453 -8.05 24.83 -39.87
C ALA A 453 -7.52 24.03 -41.12
N ARG A 454 -7.95 22.75 -41.14
CA ARG A 454 -8.02 21.75 -42.24
C ARG A 454 -6.84 20.77 -42.49
N ARG A 455 -7.12 19.50 -42.15
CA ARG A 455 -6.90 18.24 -42.93
C ARG A 455 -5.57 18.01 -43.69
N GLY A 456 -4.94 16.88 -43.38
CA GLY A 456 -4.05 16.13 -44.29
C GLY A 456 -2.68 15.83 -43.65
N SER A 457 -2.22 14.59 -43.44
CA SER A 457 -2.16 13.37 -44.28
C SER A 457 -0.81 13.18 -44.99
N SER A 458 -0.05 12.19 -44.51
CA SER A 458 0.93 11.38 -45.22
C SER A 458 2.31 11.96 -45.65
N ARG A 459 3.36 11.38 -45.04
CA ARG A 459 4.50 10.69 -45.70
C ARG A 459 5.12 11.34 -46.98
N ARG A 460 6.35 11.88 -46.89
CA ARG A 460 7.61 11.22 -47.43
C ARG A 460 8.91 12.06 -47.37
N ARG A 461 9.97 11.41 -46.86
CA ARG A 461 11.40 11.37 -47.30
C ARG A 461 12.07 12.59 -48.01
N GLY A 462 13.21 13.02 -47.44
CA GLY A 462 14.37 13.60 -48.18
C GLY A 462 15.31 14.38 -47.24
N ARG A 463 16.49 13.92 -46.76
CA ARG A 463 17.67 13.17 -47.29
C ARG A 463 18.74 14.05 -47.96
N ARG A 464 19.73 14.54 -47.18
CA ARG A 464 21.10 15.05 -47.56
C ARG A 464 21.78 15.63 -46.27
N ARG A 465 23.11 15.66 -46.07
CA ARG A 465 24.28 15.12 -46.80
C ARG A 465 25.58 15.16 -45.92
N GLY A 466 26.50 14.20 -46.09
CA GLY A 466 27.93 14.32 -45.74
C GLY A 466 28.41 13.61 -44.44
N GLY A 467 29.61 13.01 -44.37
CA GLY A 467 30.50 12.60 -45.49
C GLY A 467 31.96 12.23 -45.15
N ARG A 468 32.52 11.26 -45.91
CA ARG A 468 33.93 10.77 -45.95
C ARG A 468 34.39 9.91 -44.74
N GLY A 469 35.33 8.97 -44.86
CA GLY A 469 36.10 8.43 -46.03
C GLY A 469 36.09 6.89 -46.09
N ARG A 470 36.32 6.25 -47.24
CA ARG A 470 37.60 5.65 -47.73
C ARG A 470 38.19 4.56 -46.81
N SER A 471 38.60 3.38 -47.29
CA SER A 471 38.96 2.99 -48.68
C SER A 471 38.95 1.48 -48.99
N ALA A 472 38.60 1.12 -50.25
CA ALA A 472 39.14 0.01 -51.07
C ALA A 472 38.92 -1.46 -50.59
N ARG A 473 38.97 -2.50 -51.44
CA ARG A 473 39.46 -2.63 -52.84
C ARG A 473 38.85 -3.87 -53.56
N GLU A 474 38.68 -3.80 -54.89
CA GLU A 474 38.71 -4.87 -55.95
C GLU A 474 38.09 -6.30 -55.73
N ASP A 475 37.53 -7.01 -56.73
CA ASP A 475 36.93 -6.66 -58.03
C ASP A 475 36.23 -7.89 -58.69
N ARG A 476 35.44 -7.68 -59.76
CA ARG A 476 34.80 -8.66 -60.69
C ARG A 476 33.73 -9.64 -60.12
N ALA A 477 32.62 -10.01 -60.79
CA ALA A 477 32.24 -10.20 -62.21
C ALA A 477 32.62 -11.60 -62.79
N GLU A 478 31.81 -12.31 -63.60
CA GLU A 478 30.50 -11.97 -64.22
C GLU A 478 29.71 -13.24 -64.68
N ASP A 479 28.60 -13.03 -65.40
CA ASP A 479 27.90 -13.94 -66.34
C ASP A 479 26.73 -14.88 -65.94
N THR A 480 25.93 -15.16 -66.99
CA THR A 480 24.59 -15.82 -67.11
C THR A 480 24.45 -16.20 -68.63
N PRO A 481 23.30 -16.57 -69.25
CA PRO A 481 22.04 -17.22 -68.81
C PRO A 481 21.57 -18.41 -69.73
N ALA A 482 20.34 -18.92 -69.48
CA ALA A 482 19.39 -19.53 -70.44
C ALA A 482 19.72 -20.94 -71.04
N ASP A 483 18.79 -21.72 -71.63
CA ASP A 483 17.32 -21.56 -71.86
C ASP A 483 16.59 -22.93 -72.04
N ALA A 484 15.25 -22.95 -71.92
CA ALA A 484 14.21 -23.88 -72.48
C ALA A 484 14.36 -25.45 -72.37
N THR A 485 13.36 -26.35 -72.48
CA THR A 485 11.92 -26.30 -72.88
C THR A 485 11.11 -27.49 -72.25
N SER A 486 9.77 -27.50 -72.37
CA SER A 486 8.78 -28.55 -71.92
C SER A 486 8.59 -29.71 -72.96
N PRO A 487 7.58 -30.66 -72.96
CA PRO A 487 6.28 -30.80 -72.21
C PRO A 487 5.81 -32.26 -71.82
N GLU A 488 4.48 -32.46 -71.60
CA GLU A 488 3.64 -33.71 -71.49
C GLU A 488 3.63 -34.52 -70.15
N ALA A 489 2.58 -35.27 -69.72
CA ALA A 489 1.11 -35.30 -69.94
C ALA A 489 0.39 -36.33 -68.98
N VAL A 490 -0.96 -36.51 -69.07
CA VAL A 490 -1.86 -37.53 -68.40
C VAL A 490 -2.20 -37.22 -66.91
N GLU A 491 -3.44 -37.05 -66.38
CA GLU A 491 -4.76 -37.80 -66.36
C GLU A 491 -4.72 -39.07 -65.46
N GLU A 492 -5.71 -39.58 -64.70
CA GLU A 492 -7.20 -39.53 -64.46
C GLU A 492 -7.47 -39.50 -62.91
N ASP A 493 -8.64 -39.39 -62.25
CA ASP A 493 -10.05 -38.92 -62.45
C ASP A 493 -10.73 -38.75 -61.03
N ALA A 494 -12.04 -38.46 -60.90
CA ALA A 494 -12.87 -38.38 -59.66
C ALA A 494 -13.81 -39.62 -59.48
N PRO A 495 -15.04 -39.67 -58.88
CA PRO A 495 -15.98 -38.69 -58.23
C PRO A 495 -16.13 -38.88 -56.68
N VAL A 496 -16.86 -38.15 -55.81
CA VAL A 496 -17.98 -37.15 -55.78
C VAL A 496 -19.38 -37.73 -55.35
N GLU A 497 -20.16 -36.93 -54.58
CA GLU A 497 -21.57 -37.09 -54.10
C GLU A 497 -21.82 -37.97 -52.84
N ALA A 498 -22.88 -37.76 -52.02
CA ALA A 498 -24.11 -36.95 -52.21
C ALA A 498 -24.64 -36.22 -50.95
N GLU A 499 -25.52 -35.24 -51.16
CA GLU A 499 -26.41 -34.62 -50.16
C GLU A 499 -27.72 -35.43 -50.00
N VAL A 500 -28.41 -35.34 -48.84
CA VAL A 500 -29.84 -35.67 -48.72
C VAL A 500 -30.51 -34.68 -47.75
N ASP A 501 -31.65 -34.13 -48.18
CA ASP A 501 -32.52 -33.21 -47.43
C ASP A 501 -33.81 -33.93 -46.99
N VAL A 502 -34.28 -33.72 -45.75
CA VAL A 502 -35.52 -34.32 -45.21
C VAL A 502 -36.21 -33.35 -44.26
N VAL A 503 -37.54 -33.21 -44.41
CA VAL A 503 -38.33 -32.09 -43.89
C VAL A 503 -39.57 -32.57 -43.12
N VAL A 504 -39.77 -32.02 -41.91
CA VAL A 504 -41.03 -31.93 -41.12
C VAL A 504 -41.75 -33.22 -40.70
N THR A 505 -41.97 -33.35 -39.38
CA THR A 505 -43.31 -33.42 -38.76
C THR A 505 -43.23 -32.86 -37.33
N ASP A 506 -44.16 -31.98 -36.97
CA ASP A 506 -44.50 -31.70 -35.56
C ASP A 506 -45.31 -32.88 -34.99
N ASP A 507 -45.28 -33.09 -33.67
CA ASP A 507 -46.45 -33.47 -32.88
C ASP A 507 -46.18 -33.21 -31.38
N ASP A 508 -47.26 -32.93 -30.65
CA ASP A 508 -47.24 -32.42 -29.27
C ASP A 508 -47.42 -33.52 -28.19
N GLU A 509 -47.32 -33.08 -26.92
CA GLU A 509 -47.98 -33.64 -25.72
C GLU A 509 -47.39 -34.87 -24.94
N ILE A 510 -47.32 -34.63 -23.62
CA ILE A 510 -47.39 -35.58 -22.49
C ILE A 510 -46.21 -36.56 -22.27
N PHE A 511 -45.33 -36.19 -21.33
CA PHE A 511 -45.36 -36.77 -19.96
C PHE A 511 -44.73 -35.78 -18.94
N ALA A 512 -45.02 -35.95 -17.65
CA ALA A 512 -44.69 -34.97 -16.61
C ALA A 512 -44.15 -35.59 -15.31
N LEU A 513 -43.61 -34.72 -14.44
CA LEU A 513 -43.23 -34.88 -13.02
C LEU A 513 -41.81 -35.39 -12.68
N ALA A 514 -41.06 -34.48 -12.02
CA ALA A 514 -39.92 -34.63 -11.09
C ALA A 514 -38.65 -33.89 -11.54
N GLN A 515 -37.87 -33.18 -10.70
CA GLN A 515 -38.12 -32.52 -9.39
C GLN A 515 -36.94 -31.54 -9.13
N ASP A 516 -37.08 -30.61 -8.19
CA ASP A 516 -36.19 -29.44 -7.98
C ASP A 516 -34.67 -29.68 -7.88
N ALA A 517 -33.89 -28.81 -8.54
CA ALA A 517 -32.57 -28.35 -8.09
C ALA A 517 -32.25 -26.95 -8.69
N PRO A 518 -31.85 -25.93 -7.91
CA PRO A 518 -31.47 -24.61 -8.42
C PRO A 518 -29.99 -24.54 -8.84
N ASP A 519 -29.71 -23.81 -9.92
CA ASP A 519 -28.39 -23.68 -10.56
C ASP A 519 -27.74 -22.32 -10.22
N PRO A 520 -26.51 -22.27 -9.63
CA PRO A 520 -25.93 -21.03 -9.11
C PRO A 520 -24.99 -20.28 -10.07
N ASP A 521 -25.34 -19.02 -10.33
CA ASP A 521 -24.48 -17.86 -10.66
C ASP A 521 -23.38 -17.97 -11.74
N ALA A 522 -23.65 -17.36 -12.90
CA ALA A 522 -22.62 -16.88 -13.82
C ALA A 522 -21.97 -15.59 -13.26
N SER A 523 -20.73 -15.69 -12.76
CA SER A 523 -20.00 -14.58 -12.13
C SER A 523 -19.37 -13.59 -13.14
N GLU A 524 -19.42 -12.28 -12.84
CA GLU A 524 -18.98 -11.20 -13.74
C GLU A 524 -17.57 -10.69 -13.38
N THR A 525 -16.59 -10.85 -14.27
CA THR A 525 -15.17 -10.55 -14.01
C THR A 525 -14.85 -9.05 -13.93
N VAL A 526 -14.19 -8.63 -12.84
CA VAL A 526 -13.68 -7.26 -12.60
C VAL A 526 -12.20 -7.36 -12.15
N PRO A 527 -11.29 -6.43 -12.55
CA PRO A 527 -9.85 -6.73 -12.59
C PRO A 527 -9.04 -6.18 -11.41
N TYR A 528 -7.86 -6.77 -11.24
CA TYR A 528 -6.81 -6.43 -10.27
C TYR A 528 -6.28 -4.99 -10.39
N GLU A 529 -5.99 -4.39 -9.23
CA GLU A 529 -4.80 -3.58 -9.00
C GLU A 529 -4.07 -4.09 -7.74
N GLU A 530 -2.77 -4.34 -7.84
CA GLU A 530 -1.98 -5.04 -6.82
C GLU A 530 -1.49 -4.10 -5.71
N GLU A 531 -1.40 -4.55 -4.45
CA GLU A 531 -0.81 -3.72 -3.38
C GLU A 531 0.40 -4.35 -2.70
N GLU A 532 1.45 -3.55 -2.59
CA GLU A 532 2.83 -3.97 -2.32
C GLU A 532 3.30 -3.55 -0.92
N GLU A 533 3.53 -4.53 -0.05
CA GLU A 533 3.79 -4.37 1.40
C GLU A 533 5.19 -3.83 1.77
N GLY A 534 5.36 -3.52 3.06
CA GLY A 534 6.65 -3.38 3.75
C GLY A 534 6.56 -3.85 5.21
N ALA A 535 7.70 -4.19 5.81
CA ALA A 535 7.85 -4.74 7.17
C ALA A 535 9.33 -4.55 7.65
N PRO A 536 9.71 -4.94 8.88
CA PRO A 536 9.16 -4.53 10.18
C PRO A 536 10.26 -3.98 11.15
N GLU A 537 9.95 -3.86 12.45
CA GLU A 537 10.85 -3.43 13.53
C GLU A 537 11.32 -4.60 14.43
N GLU A 538 12.41 -4.42 15.19
CA GLU A 538 12.70 -5.16 16.45
C GLU A 538 13.39 -4.26 17.50
N ASP A 539 13.29 -4.64 18.79
CA ASP A 539 13.73 -3.89 19.97
C ASP A 539 15.13 -4.29 20.48
N ALA A 540 15.88 -3.32 21.03
CA ALA A 540 17.02 -3.59 21.92
C ALA A 540 17.26 -2.45 22.93
N ALA A 541 17.40 -2.78 24.23
CA ALA A 541 17.62 -1.80 25.30
C ALA A 541 19.11 -1.54 25.57
N VAL A 542 19.49 -0.27 25.73
CA VAL A 542 20.85 0.17 26.09
C VAL A 542 20.77 1.33 27.09
N GLU A 543 21.44 1.19 28.24
CA GLU A 543 21.67 2.32 29.17
C GLU A 543 22.73 3.28 28.60
N PHE A 544 22.52 4.59 28.71
CA PHE A 544 23.61 5.56 28.48
C PHE A 544 23.54 6.78 29.40
N VAL A 545 24.71 7.24 29.82
CA VAL A 545 24.88 8.33 30.79
C VAL A 545 24.92 9.68 30.05
N PRO A 546 24.18 10.72 30.49
CA PRO A 546 24.17 12.01 29.83
C PRO A 546 25.48 12.78 30.05
N THR A 547 25.93 13.57 29.06
CA THR A 547 26.99 14.57 29.25
C THR A 547 26.76 15.80 28.36
N SER A 548 26.55 16.93 29.05
CA SER A 548 26.63 18.34 28.63
C SER A 548 26.73 18.69 27.14
N THR A 549 25.79 19.51 26.69
CA THR A 549 25.96 20.40 25.55
C THR A 549 27.17 21.34 25.70
N TYR A 550 27.75 21.72 24.56
CA TYR A 550 28.38 23.03 24.31
C TYR A 550 28.05 23.44 22.86
N LEU A 551 28.00 24.75 22.59
CA LEU A 551 27.48 25.34 21.36
C LEU A 551 28.58 25.69 20.33
N GLU A 552 28.11 26.12 19.15
CA GLU A 552 28.84 26.83 18.08
C GLU A 552 29.88 26.07 17.21
N ALA A 553 29.42 25.60 16.05
CA ALA A 553 29.89 26.12 14.75
C ALA A 553 28.86 25.81 13.64
N ALA A 554 28.62 26.75 12.72
CA ALA A 554 27.76 26.51 11.57
C ALA A 554 28.57 25.88 10.43
N GLU A 555 28.42 24.57 10.21
CA GLU A 555 29.10 23.85 9.15
C GLU A 555 28.32 23.94 7.82
N ALA A 556 29.04 24.05 6.69
CA ALA A 556 28.44 24.22 5.37
C ALA A 556 27.63 22.96 4.95
N PRO A 557 26.56 23.10 4.14
CA PRO A 557 25.68 21.98 3.82
C PRO A 557 26.44 20.83 3.16
N ALA A 558 26.45 19.67 3.83
CA ALA A 558 27.24 18.52 3.45
C ALA A 558 26.97 18.08 2.00
N HIS A 559 28.06 17.76 1.28
CA HIS A 559 28.00 17.30 -0.10
C HIS A 559 27.12 16.03 -0.17
N ARG A 560 25.98 16.12 -0.88
CA ARG A 560 25.10 14.95 -1.09
C ARG A 560 25.93 13.84 -1.75
N PRO A 561 26.05 12.63 -1.16
CA PRO A 561 26.84 11.56 -1.75
C PRO A 561 26.28 11.22 -3.13
N GLN A 562 27.16 11.18 -4.13
CA GLN A 562 26.76 10.76 -5.48
C GLN A 562 26.31 9.29 -5.41
N ARG A 563 25.11 9.01 -5.92
CA ARG A 563 24.64 7.63 -6.02
C ARG A 563 25.56 6.86 -6.97
N LYS A 564 26.32 5.91 -6.43
CA LYS A 564 27.30 5.13 -7.18
C LYS A 564 26.60 4.27 -8.23
N ARG A 565 27.32 3.93 -9.31
CA ARG A 565 26.86 3.01 -10.34
C ARG A 565 27.53 1.65 -10.18
N THR A 566 26.76 0.58 -10.29
CA THR A 566 27.16 -0.81 -10.04
C THR A 566 27.37 -1.57 -11.35
N ALA A 567 28.38 -2.43 -11.38
CA ALA A 567 28.64 -3.40 -12.44
C ALA A 567 28.06 -4.77 -12.06
N PHE A 568 27.54 -5.51 -13.03
CA PHE A 568 27.02 -6.87 -12.83
C PHE A 568 27.78 -7.86 -13.70
N VAL A 569 28.36 -8.89 -13.09
CA VAL A 569 28.91 -10.05 -13.80
C VAL A 569 28.13 -11.30 -13.40
N VAL A 570 27.60 -12.00 -14.40
CA VAL A 570 26.53 -12.98 -14.23
C VAL A 570 26.85 -14.27 -14.99
N CYS A 571 26.56 -15.43 -14.38
CA CYS A 571 26.71 -16.70 -15.07
C CYS A 571 25.73 -16.82 -16.26
N ALA A 572 26.08 -17.64 -17.23
CA ALA A 572 25.30 -17.92 -18.45
C ALA A 572 24.12 -18.86 -18.18
N GLU A 573 23.22 -18.45 -17.28
CA GLU A 573 22.07 -19.24 -16.81
C GLU A 573 20.83 -18.35 -16.72
N ARG A 574 19.64 -18.85 -17.10
CA ARG A 574 18.38 -18.06 -17.07
C ARG A 574 18.12 -17.49 -15.67
N ASN A 575 18.32 -18.31 -14.65
CA ASN A 575 18.10 -18.00 -13.24
C ASN A 575 19.08 -16.92 -12.74
N ALA A 576 20.39 -17.08 -12.99
CA ALA A 576 21.39 -16.06 -12.65
C ALA A 576 21.11 -14.71 -13.34
N ILE A 577 20.74 -14.73 -14.64
CA ILE A 577 20.42 -13.52 -15.41
C ILE A 577 19.16 -12.82 -14.87
N LEU A 578 18.11 -13.57 -14.50
CA LEU A 578 16.90 -13.01 -13.90
C LEU A 578 17.18 -12.36 -12.54
N SER A 579 17.92 -13.06 -11.66
CA SER A 579 18.32 -12.55 -10.34
C SER A 579 19.17 -11.29 -10.48
N ALA A 580 20.13 -11.26 -11.43
CA ALA A 580 20.91 -10.07 -11.73
C ALA A 580 20.06 -8.91 -12.27
N VAL A 581 19.06 -9.17 -13.11
CA VAL A 581 18.09 -8.17 -13.56
C VAL A 581 17.28 -7.61 -12.39
N LEU A 582 16.87 -8.43 -11.44
CA LEU A 582 16.11 -8.00 -10.25
C LEU A 582 16.96 -7.13 -9.31
N LEU A 583 18.20 -7.52 -9.00
CA LEU A 583 19.11 -6.70 -8.18
C LEU A 583 19.43 -5.36 -8.87
N ALA A 584 19.66 -5.39 -10.18
CA ALA A 584 19.87 -4.19 -11.00
C ALA A 584 18.65 -3.24 -11.02
N ARG A 585 17.42 -3.75 -10.83
CA ARG A 585 16.19 -2.96 -10.73
C ARG A 585 16.01 -2.23 -9.39
N ASP A 586 16.46 -2.79 -8.26
CA ASP A 586 16.47 -2.04 -6.98
C ASP A 586 17.58 -0.98 -7.00
N ILE A 587 18.79 -1.38 -7.39
CA ILE A 587 19.96 -0.48 -7.45
C ILE A 587 19.77 0.65 -8.48
N ARG A 588 19.06 0.40 -9.59
CA ARG A 588 18.70 1.32 -10.70
C ARG A 588 19.86 1.93 -11.50
N LEU A 589 21.05 2.05 -10.91
CA LEU A 589 22.22 2.69 -11.50
C LEU A 589 23.23 1.67 -11.99
N VAL A 590 22.91 1.00 -13.09
CA VAL A 590 23.84 0.09 -13.77
C VAL A 590 24.90 0.91 -14.53
N GLU A 591 26.19 0.60 -14.32
CA GLU A 591 27.30 1.04 -15.19
C GLU A 591 27.42 0.08 -16.38
N GLY A 592 27.42 -1.23 -16.12
CA GLY A 592 27.37 -2.27 -17.15
C GLY A 592 26.89 -3.63 -16.62
N PHE A 593 26.57 -4.52 -17.55
CA PHE A 593 25.98 -5.84 -17.30
C PHE A 593 26.63 -6.84 -18.25
N TRP A 594 27.32 -7.84 -17.71
CA TRP A 594 28.13 -8.81 -18.45
C TRP A 594 27.70 -10.24 -18.12
N ILE A 595 27.52 -11.07 -19.15
CA ILE A 595 27.15 -12.48 -19.03
C ILE A 595 28.34 -13.31 -19.51
N TYR A 596 28.78 -14.30 -18.72
CA TYR A 596 29.86 -15.22 -19.08
C TYR A 596 29.53 -16.65 -18.64
N PRO A 597 29.94 -17.68 -19.40
CA PRO A 597 29.94 -19.05 -18.89
C PRO A 597 30.79 -19.16 -17.64
N GLN A 598 30.45 -20.14 -16.78
CA GLN A 598 31.13 -20.39 -15.51
C GLN A 598 32.67 -20.35 -15.61
N ALA A 599 33.23 -21.03 -16.61
CA ALA A 599 34.67 -21.12 -16.82
C ALA A 599 35.38 -19.82 -17.28
N GLU A 600 34.63 -18.76 -17.57
CA GLU A 600 35.13 -17.50 -18.14
C GLU A 600 35.07 -16.31 -17.17
N LEU A 601 34.75 -16.51 -15.89
CA LEU A 601 34.73 -15.44 -14.86
C LEU A 601 36.04 -14.62 -14.82
N MET A 602 37.19 -15.29 -14.98
CA MET A 602 38.50 -14.63 -15.03
C MET A 602 38.68 -13.69 -16.24
N THR A 603 37.86 -13.80 -17.29
CA THR A 603 37.82 -12.84 -18.41
C THR A 603 37.28 -11.48 -17.97
N PHE A 604 36.31 -11.46 -17.04
CA PHE A 604 35.80 -10.23 -16.43
C PHE A 604 36.88 -9.59 -15.55
N PHE A 605 37.47 -10.34 -14.62
CA PHE A 605 38.49 -9.78 -13.72
C PHE A 605 39.75 -9.27 -14.43
N ARG A 606 40.18 -9.92 -15.52
CA ARG A 606 41.40 -9.54 -16.25
C ARG A 606 41.23 -8.38 -17.24
N ASN A 607 40.03 -8.18 -17.78
CA ASN A 607 39.80 -7.25 -18.91
C ASN A 607 38.73 -6.19 -18.67
N VAL A 608 37.85 -6.36 -17.68
CA VAL A 608 36.69 -5.48 -17.44
C VAL A 608 36.78 -4.82 -16.08
N ALA A 609 37.07 -5.58 -15.02
CA ALA A 609 37.17 -5.04 -13.66
C ALA A 609 38.33 -4.04 -13.49
N THR A 610 39.34 -4.09 -14.38
CA THR A 610 40.45 -3.12 -14.50
C THR A 610 40.01 -1.76 -15.05
N ASP A 611 38.96 -1.75 -15.87
CA ASP A 611 38.49 -0.59 -16.63
C ASP A 611 37.31 0.10 -15.92
N LEU A 612 36.75 -0.55 -14.88
CA LEU A 612 35.78 0.05 -13.97
C LEU A 612 36.44 1.09 -13.06
N ARG A 613 35.70 2.16 -12.75
CA ARG A 613 36.13 3.19 -11.80
C ARG A 613 36.46 2.56 -10.45
N GLU A 614 37.44 3.13 -9.75
CA GLU A 614 37.93 2.63 -8.45
C GLU A 614 36.80 2.48 -7.40
N GLU A 615 35.80 3.35 -7.43
CA GLU A 615 34.66 3.31 -6.50
C GLU A 615 33.44 2.50 -6.98
N THR A 616 33.46 1.89 -8.18
CA THR A 616 32.29 1.16 -8.73
C THR A 616 32.10 -0.18 -8.02
N PRO A 617 30.93 -0.44 -7.37
CA PRO A 617 30.59 -1.76 -6.83
C PRO A 617 30.37 -2.79 -7.95
N ILE A 618 30.53 -4.07 -7.61
CA ILE A 618 30.52 -5.21 -8.53
C ILE A 618 29.69 -6.34 -7.91
N CYS A 619 28.51 -6.63 -8.47
CA CYS A 619 27.75 -7.81 -8.09
C CYS A 619 28.20 -9.01 -8.94
N VAL A 620 28.65 -10.09 -8.29
CA VAL A 620 29.01 -11.37 -8.91
C VAL A 620 27.88 -12.36 -8.63
N ILE A 621 27.25 -12.93 -9.68
CA ILE A 621 25.99 -13.70 -9.52
C ILE A 621 26.06 -15.04 -10.26
N GLY A 622 25.88 -16.13 -9.51
CA GLY A 622 25.77 -17.51 -10.02
C GLY A 622 27.10 -18.24 -10.26
N PHE A 623 28.22 -17.83 -9.63
CA PHE A 623 29.53 -18.43 -9.89
C PHE A 623 30.14 -19.16 -8.69
N THR A 624 30.50 -20.44 -8.85
CA THR A 624 31.40 -21.22 -7.95
C THR A 624 32.90 -20.87 -8.03
N GLY A 625 33.27 -19.77 -8.68
CA GLY A 625 34.69 -19.42 -8.92
C GLY A 625 35.48 -20.38 -9.82
N ALA A 626 34.88 -21.45 -10.36
CA ALA A 626 35.50 -22.40 -11.28
C ALA A 626 36.05 -21.72 -12.56
N PRO A 627 37.06 -22.31 -13.25
CA PRO A 627 37.66 -23.63 -13.04
C PRO A 627 38.79 -23.64 -12.00
N SER A 628 39.10 -22.49 -11.39
CA SER A 628 40.13 -22.34 -10.37
C SER A 628 39.62 -21.36 -9.31
N ALA A 629 38.90 -21.89 -8.32
CA ALA A 629 38.33 -21.10 -7.23
C ALA A 629 39.39 -20.21 -6.58
N ARG A 630 40.58 -20.76 -6.34
CA ARG A 630 41.76 -20.02 -5.86
C ARG A 630 42.12 -18.79 -6.70
N ASP A 631 42.18 -18.90 -8.03
CA ASP A 631 42.52 -17.75 -8.90
C ASP A 631 41.40 -16.71 -8.90
N SER A 632 40.14 -17.17 -8.88
CA SER A 632 38.96 -16.30 -8.84
C SER A 632 38.84 -15.55 -7.50
N ILE A 633 39.08 -16.22 -6.37
CA ILE A 633 39.12 -15.63 -5.02
C ILE A 633 40.29 -14.64 -4.91
N GLN A 634 41.47 -14.99 -5.43
CA GLN A 634 42.64 -14.10 -5.44
C GLN A 634 42.42 -12.87 -6.33
N ALA A 635 41.69 -13.00 -7.44
CA ALA A 635 41.30 -11.85 -8.26
C ALA A 635 40.24 -10.98 -7.57
N ALA A 636 39.25 -11.60 -6.93
CA ALA A 636 38.18 -10.92 -6.22
C ALA A 636 38.69 -10.14 -5.00
N SER A 637 39.70 -10.63 -4.27
CA SER A 637 40.28 -9.96 -3.10
C SER A 637 40.94 -8.60 -3.42
N LEU A 638 41.31 -8.35 -4.68
CA LEU A 638 41.76 -7.03 -5.16
C LEU A 638 40.65 -5.97 -5.14
N TYR A 639 39.39 -6.41 -4.99
CA TYR A 639 38.18 -5.59 -4.99
C TYR A 639 37.36 -5.81 -3.70
N ARG A 640 38.01 -6.20 -2.60
CA ARG A 640 37.41 -6.60 -1.30
C ARG A 640 36.24 -5.74 -0.83
N GLU A 641 36.36 -4.42 -0.90
CA GLU A 641 35.32 -3.48 -0.42
C GLU A 641 34.25 -3.12 -1.47
N ARG A 642 34.33 -3.73 -2.67
CA ARG A 642 33.52 -3.42 -3.84
C ARG A 642 32.68 -4.59 -4.35
N ILE A 643 33.03 -5.82 -4.00
CA ILE A 643 32.31 -7.02 -4.46
C ILE A 643 31.22 -7.39 -3.47
N ASP A 644 30.06 -7.75 -4.02
CA ASP A 644 29.00 -8.51 -3.35
C ASP A 644 28.75 -9.77 -4.21
N TRP A 645 28.85 -10.96 -3.60
CA TRP A 645 28.83 -12.25 -4.30
C TRP A 645 27.59 -13.07 -3.90
N PHE A 646 26.85 -13.54 -4.91
CA PHE A 646 25.61 -14.29 -4.76
C PHE A 646 25.74 -15.63 -5.50
N ASP A 647 25.62 -16.76 -4.81
CA ASP A 647 25.66 -18.08 -5.47
C ASP A 647 24.82 -19.16 -4.75
N HIS A 648 24.37 -20.13 -5.53
CA HIS A 648 23.37 -21.14 -5.19
C HIS A 648 23.91 -22.58 -5.22
N HIS A 649 25.08 -22.76 -5.84
CA HIS A 649 25.77 -24.03 -5.96
C HIS A 649 26.42 -24.49 -4.65
N ASP A 650 26.67 -25.79 -4.52
CA ASP A 650 27.48 -26.32 -3.43
C ASP A 650 28.98 -26.01 -3.64
N TRP A 651 29.57 -25.35 -2.65
CA TRP A 651 31.00 -25.04 -2.61
C TRP A 651 31.78 -26.02 -1.71
N PRO A 652 33.04 -26.34 -2.04
CA PRO A 652 33.97 -26.92 -1.07
C PRO A 652 34.07 -25.98 0.16
N PRO A 653 33.92 -26.49 1.41
CA PRO A 653 33.95 -25.66 2.61
C PRO A 653 35.22 -24.82 2.75
N GLU A 654 36.36 -25.31 2.26
CA GLU A 654 37.64 -24.62 2.21
C GLU A 654 37.62 -23.41 1.25
N ASP A 655 37.04 -23.54 0.06
CA ASP A 655 36.98 -22.46 -0.94
C ASP A 655 35.95 -21.41 -0.53
N LEU A 656 34.81 -21.80 0.05
CA LEU A 656 33.82 -20.86 0.59
C LEU A 656 34.38 -20.09 1.80
N SER A 657 35.14 -20.75 2.67
CA SER A 657 35.84 -20.09 3.78
C SER A 657 36.88 -19.10 3.27
N ALA A 658 37.66 -19.47 2.25
CA ALA A 658 38.64 -18.58 1.62
C ALA A 658 37.97 -17.39 0.90
N LEU A 659 36.81 -17.58 0.27
CA LEU A 659 36.02 -16.48 -0.32
C LEU A 659 35.53 -15.50 0.75
N ARG A 660 35.00 -15.99 1.88
CA ARG A 660 34.58 -15.18 3.04
C ARG A 660 35.76 -14.43 3.68
N GLU A 661 36.90 -15.07 3.87
CA GLU A 661 38.12 -14.40 4.38
C GLU A 661 38.63 -13.32 3.42
N ALA A 662 38.54 -13.56 2.11
CA ALA A 662 39.03 -12.66 1.06
C ALA A 662 38.17 -11.40 0.88
N LEU A 663 36.83 -11.53 0.96
CA LEU A 663 35.89 -10.44 0.70
C LEU A 663 35.31 -9.80 1.96
N GLY A 664 35.04 -10.59 3.00
CA GLY A 664 34.11 -10.23 4.08
C GLY A 664 32.93 -11.20 4.09
N GLU A 665 32.52 -11.65 5.27
CA GLU A 665 31.40 -12.60 5.42
C GLU A 665 30.06 -11.95 5.04
N GLU A 666 29.92 -10.65 5.30
CA GLU A 666 28.74 -9.84 5.00
C GLU A 666 28.49 -9.62 3.50
N ARG A 667 29.44 -10.03 2.64
CA ARG A 667 29.44 -9.85 1.17
C ARG A 667 29.30 -11.15 0.40
N VAL A 668 29.25 -12.30 1.08
CA VAL A 668 29.30 -13.63 0.45
C VAL A 668 28.00 -14.38 0.74
N HIS A 669 26.98 -14.03 -0.02
CA HIS A 669 25.64 -14.57 0.02
C HIS A 669 25.59 -15.90 -0.75
N VAL A 670 26.05 -16.97 -0.10
CA VAL A 670 26.10 -18.32 -0.67
C VAL A 670 25.28 -19.27 0.18
N SER A 671 24.32 -19.95 -0.46
CA SER A 671 23.53 -21.04 0.12
C SER A 671 23.47 -22.18 -0.89
N GLY A 672 24.12 -23.30 -0.57
CA GLY A 672 24.25 -24.44 -1.46
C GLY A 672 22.95 -25.20 -1.67
N GLY A 673 22.84 -25.90 -2.81
CA GLY A 673 21.71 -26.73 -3.19
C GLY A 673 20.36 -26.01 -3.23
N LEU A 674 20.36 -24.74 -3.62
CA LEU A 674 19.20 -24.05 -4.21
C LEU A 674 19.24 -24.20 -5.73
N GLU A 675 18.13 -24.03 -6.45
CA GLU A 675 18.07 -24.06 -7.91
C GLU A 675 18.28 -22.67 -8.58
N SER A 676 18.52 -21.63 -7.77
CA SER A 676 18.69 -20.25 -8.26
C SER A 676 19.34 -19.34 -7.20
N PRO A 677 20.15 -18.32 -7.60
CA PRO A 677 20.56 -17.24 -6.70
C PRO A 677 19.42 -16.31 -6.26
N LEU A 678 18.18 -16.54 -6.72
CA LEU A 678 17.04 -15.64 -6.57
C LEU A 678 16.67 -15.34 -5.11
N PRO A 679 16.54 -16.30 -4.18
CA PRO A 679 16.22 -15.99 -2.77
C PRO A 679 17.28 -15.10 -2.12
N LEU A 680 18.56 -15.37 -2.42
CA LEU A 680 19.73 -14.66 -1.87
C LEU A 680 19.85 -13.22 -2.38
N VAL A 681 19.46 -12.98 -3.63
CA VAL A 681 19.30 -11.62 -4.17
C VAL A 681 18.09 -10.91 -3.56
N LEU A 682 17.00 -11.62 -3.29
CA LEU A 682 15.75 -11.06 -2.78
C LEU A 682 15.74 -10.79 -1.27
N SER A 683 16.64 -11.41 -0.49
CA SER A 683 16.88 -11.07 0.92
C SER A 683 17.84 -9.88 1.08
N HIS A 684 18.76 -9.68 0.14
CA HIS A 684 19.59 -8.47 0.05
C HIS A 684 18.80 -7.27 -0.54
N GLY A 685 17.84 -7.53 -1.44
CA GLY A 685 17.04 -6.51 -2.10
C GLY A 685 15.99 -5.85 -1.20
N SER A 686 16.06 -4.52 -1.04
CA SER A 686 15.18 -3.75 -0.16
C SER A 686 13.89 -3.25 -0.82
N ARG A 687 13.82 -3.26 -2.17
CA ARG A 687 12.65 -2.78 -2.92
C ARG A 687 12.21 -3.76 -3.98
N ARG A 688 11.01 -4.30 -3.78
CA ARG A 688 10.23 -4.84 -4.88
C ARG A 688 9.54 -3.71 -5.64
N SER A 689 8.96 -4.09 -6.77
CA SER A 689 7.96 -3.30 -7.48
C SER A 689 6.95 -4.31 -8.00
N ARG A 690 5.65 -3.96 -8.18
CA ARG A 690 4.67 -4.83 -8.88
C ARG A 690 5.25 -5.59 -10.10
N PHE A 691 6.12 -4.93 -10.90
CA PHE A 691 6.79 -5.57 -12.04
C PHE A 691 8.00 -6.45 -11.65
N SER A 692 8.74 -6.12 -10.60
CA SER A 692 9.75 -7.05 -10.05
C SER A 692 9.07 -8.33 -9.52
N ASP A 693 7.92 -8.22 -8.85
CA ASP A 693 7.13 -9.39 -8.42
C ASP A 693 6.69 -10.24 -9.63
N ARG A 694 6.20 -9.62 -10.72
CA ARG A 694 5.91 -10.35 -11.98
C ARG A 694 7.14 -10.96 -12.67
N LEU A 695 8.34 -10.52 -12.35
CA LEU A 695 9.59 -11.15 -12.81
C LEU A 695 10.02 -12.29 -11.86
N VAL A 696 9.76 -12.18 -10.56
CA VAL A 696 9.89 -13.32 -9.62
C VAL A 696 8.92 -14.42 -10.02
N ASP A 697 7.62 -14.12 -10.17
CA ASP A 697 6.56 -15.03 -10.66
C ASP A 697 7.00 -15.81 -11.91
N LEU A 698 7.70 -15.14 -12.84
CA LEU A 698 8.21 -15.74 -14.06
C LEU A 698 9.29 -16.81 -13.79
N GLY A 699 10.26 -16.50 -12.95
CA GLY A 699 11.37 -17.40 -12.61
C GLY A 699 11.01 -18.59 -11.72
N VAL A 700 9.88 -18.50 -11.01
CA VAL A 700 9.41 -19.54 -10.06
C VAL A 700 8.12 -20.23 -10.50
N GLY A 701 7.72 -20.09 -11.77
CA GLY A 701 6.55 -20.77 -12.34
C GLY A 701 5.18 -20.29 -11.84
N ARG A 702 5.13 -19.30 -10.94
CA ARG A 702 3.90 -18.77 -10.26
C ARG A 702 3.08 -17.78 -11.11
N PHE A 703 3.55 -17.43 -12.31
CA PHE A 703 2.88 -16.52 -13.24
C PHE A 703 1.44 -16.94 -13.63
N THR A 704 0.60 -16.01 -14.11
CA THR A 704 -0.71 -16.40 -14.69
C THR A 704 -0.54 -16.95 -16.11
N LEU A 705 -1.38 -17.89 -16.55
CA LEU A 705 -1.36 -18.41 -17.92
C LEU A 705 -1.54 -17.27 -18.96
N HIS A 706 -2.35 -16.27 -18.62
CA HIS A 706 -2.52 -15.05 -19.42
C HIS A 706 -1.21 -14.28 -19.56
N ASP A 707 -0.47 -14.05 -18.47
CA ASP A 707 0.80 -13.33 -18.51
C ASP A 707 1.90 -14.12 -19.23
N TYR A 708 1.89 -15.45 -19.13
CA TYR A 708 2.83 -16.32 -19.84
C TYR A 708 2.71 -16.16 -21.36
N GLU A 709 1.54 -16.45 -21.92
CA GLU A 709 1.32 -16.39 -23.37
C GLU A 709 1.36 -14.94 -23.89
N ARG A 710 1.04 -13.96 -23.05
CA ARG A 710 1.11 -12.53 -23.41
C ARG A 710 2.53 -11.97 -23.47
N TRP A 711 3.43 -12.41 -22.59
CA TRP A 711 4.82 -11.94 -22.58
C TRP A 711 5.83 -12.89 -21.93
N GLY A 712 5.46 -13.58 -20.84
CA GLY A 712 6.38 -14.39 -20.04
C GLY A 712 7.15 -15.44 -20.85
N ARG A 713 6.45 -16.20 -21.69
CA ARG A 713 7.00 -17.23 -22.58
C ARG A 713 8.08 -16.70 -23.54
N VAL A 714 7.85 -15.52 -24.13
CA VAL A 714 8.83 -14.86 -25.02
C VAL A 714 10.06 -14.42 -24.24
N TRP A 715 9.88 -13.88 -23.03
CA TRP A 715 10.99 -13.38 -22.23
C TRP A 715 11.79 -14.48 -21.52
N TRP A 716 11.15 -15.59 -21.14
CA TRP A 716 11.83 -16.79 -20.65
C TRP A 716 12.74 -17.40 -21.72
N HIS A 717 12.25 -17.49 -22.95
CA HIS A 717 13.06 -17.91 -24.10
C HIS A 717 14.22 -16.94 -24.38
N ARG A 718 13.98 -15.61 -24.33
CA ARG A 718 15.05 -14.60 -24.49
C ARG A 718 16.12 -14.69 -23.39
N LEU A 719 15.78 -15.03 -22.14
CA LEU A 719 16.79 -15.26 -21.10
C LEU A 719 17.69 -16.46 -21.45
N GLY A 720 17.16 -17.48 -22.13
CA GLY A 720 17.96 -18.53 -22.78
C GLY A 720 18.89 -17.99 -23.88
N GLU A 721 18.37 -17.21 -24.82
CA GLU A 721 19.19 -16.56 -25.85
C GLU A 721 20.29 -15.64 -25.25
N PHE A 722 20.07 -15.08 -24.06
CA PHE A 722 21.04 -14.20 -23.40
C PHE A 722 22.16 -15.01 -22.72
N ALA A 723 21.86 -16.18 -22.17
CA ALA A 723 22.86 -17.12 -21.67
C ALA A 723 23.84 -17.57 -22.78
N GLU A 724 23.35 -17.80 -24.00
CA GLU A 724 24.20 -18.12 -25.15
C GLU A 724 25.15 -16.97 -25.57
N ARG A 725 24.88 -15.72 -25.15
CA ARG A 725 25.57 -14.51 -25.61
C ARG A 725 26.54 -13.97 -24.56
N ARG A 726 27.82 -14.22 -24.78
CA ARG A 726 28.93 -13.79 -23.88
C ARG A 726 29.19 -12.28 -23.94
N GLY A 727 29.80 -11.74 -22.89
CA GLY A 727 30.25 -10.34 -22.83
C GLY A 727 29.16 -9.36 -22.39
N ALA A 728 29.26 -8.10 -22.84
CA ALA A 728 28.37 -7.02 -22.41
C ALA A 728 26.98 -7.12 -23.04
N GLN A 729 25.96 -7.42 -22.23
CA GLN A 729 24.57 -7.66 -22.69
C GLN A 729 23.56 -6.61 -22.20
N ARG A 730 24.02 -5.49 -21.62
CA ARG A 730 23.16 -4.39 -21.11
C ARG A 730 21.99 -4.03 -22.03
N ALA A 731 22.26 -3.76 -23.31
CA ALA A 731 21.24 -3.34 -24.27
C ALA A 731 20.18 -4.41 -24.59
N ALA A 732 20.46 -5.69 -24.29
CA ALA A 732 19.51 -6.79 -24.43
C ALA A 732 18.59 -6.92 -23.18
N VAL A 733 19.13 -6.64 -21.98
CA VAL A 733 18.37 -6.66 -20.73
C VAL A 733 17.70 -5.32 -20.37
N ASP A 734 18.07 -4.21 -21.00
CA ASP A 734 17.51 -2.87 -20.77
C ASP A 734 15.95 -2.82 -20.77
N PRO A 735 15.21 -3.58 -21.62
CA PRO A 735 13.74 -3.64 -21.54
C PRO A 735 13.20 -4.26 -20.24
N LEU A 736 13.91 -5.21 -19.63
CA LEU A 736 13.59 -5.76 -18.31
C LEU A 736 13.98 -4.80 -17.18
N LEU A 737 15.12 -4.10 -17.33
CA LEU A 737 15.60 -3.12 -16.36
C LEU A 737 14.71 -1.87 -16.28
N ALA A 738 14.27 -1.33 -17.42
CA ALA A 738 13.59 -0.03 -17.51
C ALA A 738 12.10 -0.09 -17.91
N GLY A 739 11.62 -1.22 -18.43
CA GLY A 739 10.26 -1.35 -18.96
C GLY A 739 9.17 -1.60 -17.92
N ARG A 740 8.00 -2.03 -18.42
CA ARG A 740 6.82 -2.47 -17.67
C ARG A 740 6.24 -3.73 -18.34
N PRO A 741 5.38 -4.54 -17.68
CA PRO A 741 4.76 -5.73 -18.30
C PRO A 741 4.00 -5.42 -19.60
N SER A 742 3.41 -4.22 -19.70
CA SER A 742 2.73 -3.73 -20.90
C SER A 742 3.67 -3.38 -22.07
N ASP A 743 4.93 -3.04 -21.78
CA ASP A 743 5.96 -2.81 -22.78
C ASP A 743 6.57 -4.15 -23.22
N LEU A 744 6.82 -5.07 -22.28
CA LEU A 744 7.21 -6.46 -22.57
C LEU A 744 6.17 -7.16 -23.45
N SER A 745 4.88 -6.98 -23.16
CA SER A 745 3.75 -7.44 -24.00
C SER A 745 3.80 -6.86 -25.41
N ARG A 746 4.15 -5.57 -25.55
CA ARG A 746 4.21 -4.88 -26.84
C ARG A 746 5.41 -5.31 -27.67
N GLU A 747 6.46 -5.82 -27.05
CA GLU A 747 7.58 -6.47 -27.74
C GLU A 747 7.30 -7.94 -28.08
N ALA A 748 6.69 -8.68 -27.15
CA ALA A 748 6.27 -10.07 -27.39
C ALA A 748 5.34 -10.15 -28.61
N GLY A 749 4.30 -9.31 -28.67
CA GLY A 749 3.39 -9.20 -29.81
C GLY A 749 3.98 -8.62 -31.11
N ARG A 750 5.31 -8.45 -31.21
CA ARG A 750 6.03 -8.08 -32.46
C ARG A 750 6.92 -9.20 -32.99
N VAL A 751 7.15 -10.26 -32.21
CA VAL A 751 7.91 -11.44 -32.61
C VAL A 751 6.96 -12.64 -32.74
N PRO A 752 7.29 -13.68 -33.53
CA PRO A 752 6.59 -14.95 -33.39
C PRO A 752 6.77 -15.49 -31.96
N PRO A 753 5.77 -16.19 -31.39
CA PRO A 753 5.97 -16.90 -30.14
C PRO A 753 7.06 -17.98 -30.34
N PRO A 754 7.91 -18.25 -29.33
CA PRO A 754 8.86 -19.35 -29.39
C PRO A 754 8.13 -20.70 -29.45
N PRO A 755 8.82 -21.80 -29.80
CA PRO A 755 8.25 -23.15 -29.70
C PRO A 755 7.67 -23.42 -28.29
N PRO A 756 6.77 -24.42 -28.15
CA PRO A 756 6.35 -24.89 -26.84
C PRO A 756 7.57 -25.26 -25.98
N PRO A 757 7.53 -25.02 -24.66
CA PRO A 757 8.57 -25.47 -23.75
C PRO A 757 8.68 -27.01 -23.75
N PRO A 758 9.88 -27.61 -23.74
CA PRO A 758 10.03 -29.07 -23.70
C PRO A 758 9.38 -29.71 -22.45
N GLU A 759 9.23 -28.94 -21.37
CA GLU A 759 8.47 -29.28 -20.18
C GLU A 759 7.01 -29.66 -20.49
N ALA A 760 6.39 -29.07 -21.52
CA ALA A 760 5.02 -29.40 -21.93
C ALA A 760 4.94 -30.75 -22.67
N GLU A 761 5.94 -31.09 -23.50
CA GLU A 761 6.03 -32.42 -24.11
C GLU A 761 6.35 -33.48 -23.04
N PHE A 762 7.28 -33.18 -22.13
CA PHE A 762 7.60 -34.00 -20.98
C PHE A 762 6.35 -34.30 -20.13
N VAL A 763 5.57 -33.29 -19.72
CA VAL A 763 4.34 -33.48 -18.93
C VAL A 763 3.25 -34.20 -19.74
N ALA A 764 3.15 -34.00 -21.06
CA ALA A 764 2.18 -34.70 -21.89
C ALA A 764 2.55 -36.18 -22.15
N SER A 765 3.85 -36.53 -22.11
CA SER A 765 4.37 -37.84 -22.52
C SER A 765 4.16 -39.00 -21.52
N ARG A 766 3.87 -38.69 -20.25
CA ARG A 766 3.86 -39.66 -19.14
C ARG A 766 2.79 -39.31 -18.12
N ASP A 767 2.42 -40.26 -17.27
CA ASP A 767 1.54 -39.99 -16.12
C ASP A 767 2.31 -39.87 -14.81
N PHE A 768 1.78 -39.05 -13.91
CA PHE A 768 2.40 -38.67 -12.63
C PHE A 768 1.55 -39.15 -11.44
N ARG A 769 2.14 -39.20 -10.26
CA ARG A 769 1.44 -39.60 -9.03
C ARG A 769 0.50 -38.49 -8.58
N LEU A 770 -0.80 -38.78 -8.50
CA LEU A 770 -1.80 -37.90 -7.91
C LEU A 770 -2.14 -38.36 -6.49
N VAL A 771 -2.32 -37.40 -5.58
CA VAL A 771 -2.69 -37.63 -4.18
C VAL A 771 -3.82 -36.68 -3.82
N HIS A 772 -5.00 -37.24 -3.54
CA HIS A 772 -6.20 -36.47 -3.22
C HIS A 772 -6.45 -36.47 -1.71
N PHE A 773 -6.61 -35.28 -1.11
CA PHE A 773 -6.87 -35.12 0.32
C PHE A 773 -7.64 -33.82 0.61
N SER A 774 -8.60 -33.86 1.55
CA SER A 774 -9.31 -32.68 2.06
C SER A 774 -9.98 -31.76 1.03
N GLY A 775 -10.23 -32.25 -0.19
CA GLY A 775 -10.78 -31.45 -1.32
C GLY A 775 -9.73 -30.90 -2.30
N TYR A 776 -8.45 -31.20 -2.09
CA TYR A 776 -7.32 -30.81 -2.92
C TYR A 776 -6.68 -32.01 -3.62
N THR A 777 -5.97 -31.74 -4.71
CA THR A 777 -5.11 -32.69 -5.42
C THR A 777 -3.67 -32.19 -5.45
N LEU A 778 -2.75 -33.05 -5.04
CA LEU A 778 -1.30 -32.88 -5.16
C LEU A 778 -0.77 -33.75 -6.30
N VAL A 779 -0.08 -33.16 -7.27
CA VAL A 779 0.73 -33.91 -8.25
C VAL A 779 2.18 -34.04 -7.77
N VAL A 780 2.72 -35.25 -7.79
CA VAL A 780 4.10 -35.54 -7.40
C VAL A 780 4.89 -35.96 -8.64
N LEU A 781 6.00 -35.26 -8.91
CA LEU A 781 6.80 -35.45 -10.12
C LEU A 781 8.31 -35.36 -9.87
N ASP A 782 9.06 -36.21 -10.56
CA ASP A 782 10.50 -36.08 -10.75
C ASP A 782 10.76 -35.49 -12.13
N VAL A 783 11.64 -34.50 -12.22
CA VAL A 783 11.93 -33.71 -13.43
C VAL A 783 13.40 -33.90 -13.85
N PRO A 784 13.69 -34.28 -15.11
CA PRO A 784 15.03 -34.35 -15.67
C PRO A 784 15.83 -33.05 -15.48
N ARG A 785 17.14 -33.18 -15.27
CA ARG A 785 18.06 -32.07 -14.98
C ARG A 785 18.17 -31.03 -16.11
N GLU A 786 17.80 -31.41 -17.32
CA GLU A 786 17.79 -30.57 -18.52
C GLU A 786 16.52 -29.70 -18.62
N LEU A 787 15.53 -29.92 -17.75
CA LEU A 787 14.21 -29.28 -17.79
C LEU A 787 13.99 -28.34 -16.59
N ASP A 788 13.15 -27.34 -16.83
CA ASP A 788 12.74 -26.34 -15.85
C ASP A 788 11.76 -26.93 -14.83
N LEU A 789 12.25 -27.16 -13.60
CA LEU A 789 11.51 -27.74 -12.48
C LEU A 789 10.18 -27.03 -12.20
N HIS A 790 10.20 -25.69 -12.18
CA HIS A 790 9.03 -24.87 -11.83
C HIS A 790 7.99 -24.88 -12.95
N LEU A 791 8.44 -24.80 -14.21
CA LEU A 791 7.58 -24.86 -15.38
C LEU A 791 6.97 -26.26 -15.56
N ALA A 792 7.75 -27.33 -15.36
CA ALA A 792 7.25 -28.70 -15.41
C ALA A 792 6.22 -28.97 -14.29
N ALA A 793 6.50 -28.55 -13.05
CA ALA A 793 5.57 -28.67 -11.92
C ALA A 793 4.24 -27.95 -12.19
N ARG A 794 4.33 -26.74 -12.77
CA ARG A 794 3.18 -25.93 -13.11
C ARG A 794 2.35 -26.50 -14.26
N VAL A 795 2.98 -26.95 -15.35
CA VAL A 795 2.24 -27.59 -16.46
C VAL A 795 1.62 -28.92 -16.01
N ALA A 796 2.21 -29.61 -15.03
CA ALA A 796 1.58 -30.77 -14.39
C ALA A 796 0.33 -30.38 -13.57
N ARG A 797 0.36 -29.29 -12.79
CA ARG A 797 -0.83 -28.76 -12.11
C ARG A 797 -1.96 -28.42 -13.09
N GLU A 798 -1.64 -27.66 -14.14
CA GLU A 798 -2.59 -27.29 -15.20
C GLU A 798 -3.15 -28.51 -15.96
N ARG A 799 -2.36 -29.59 -16.15
CA ARG A 799 -2.82 -30.82 -16.81
C ARG A 799 -3.81 -31.63 -15.97
N TYR A 800 -3.65 -31.66 -14.65
CA TYR A 800 -4.41 -32.53 -13.75
C TYR A 800 -5.46 -31.82 -12.89
N ASP A 801 -5.67 -30.51 -13.09
CA ASP A 801 -6.50 -29.66 -12.22
C ASP A 801 -6.09 -29.79 -10.74
N ALA A 802 -4.77 -29.81 -10.50
CA ALA A 802 -4.17 -30.09 -9.22
C ALA A 802 -3.69 -28.80 -8.53
N GLN A 803 -4.27 -28.48 -7.38
CA GLN A 803 -4.04 -27.21 -6.68
C GLN A 803 -2.61 -27.12 -6.09
N LEU A 804 -1.94 -28.26 -5.94
CA LEU A 804 -0.60 -28.39 -5.36
C LEU A 804 0.30 -29.28 -6.24
N SER A 805 1.61 -29.04 -6.19
CA SER A 805 2.64 -29.90 -6.77
C SER A 805 3.84 -30.06 -5.83
N LEU A 806 4.34 -31.29 -5.68
CA LEU A 806 5.62 -31.59 -5.05
C LEU A 806 6.57 -32.09 -6.15
N ALA A 807 7.54 -31.25 -6.52
CA ALA A 807 8.42 -31.50 -7.65
C ALA A 807 9.88 -31.65 -7.17
N GLY A 808 10.58 -32.68 -7.65
CA GLY A 808 12.01 -32.89 -7.43
C GLY A 808 12.79 -32.99 -8.72
N VAL A 809 14.11 -32.78 -8.65
CA VAL A 809 15.01 -33.05 -9.79
C VAL A 809 15.46 -34.52 -9.76
N GLU A 810 15.58 -35.15 -10.93
CA GLU A 810 15.99 -36.55 -11.07
C GLU A 810 17.38 -36.81 -10.47
N GLY A 811 17.40 -37.67 -9.43
CA GLY A 811 18.61 -38.02 -8.70
C GLY A 811 19.12 -36.96 -7.71
N GLU A 812 18.30 -35.98 -7.33
CA GLU A 812 18.66 -34.96 -6.34
C GLU A 812 17.79 -35.04 -5.08
N GLU A 813 18.18 -34.27 -4.06
CA GLU A 813 17.56 -34.18 -2.72
C GLU A 813 16.58 -33.01 -2.57
N LEU A 814 16.61 -32.04 -3.49
CA LEU A 814 15.74 -30.86 -3.48
C LEU A 814 14.31 -31.25 -3.88
N LEU A 815 13.34 -30.88 -3.04
CA LEU A 815 11.92 -30.87 -3.36
C LEU A 815 11.36 -29.45 -3.25
N VAL A 816 10.57 -29.06 -4.24
CA VAL A 816 9.79 -27.81 -4.30
C VAL A 816 8.32 -28.15 -4.06
N LEU A 817 7.73 -27.54 -3.03
CA LEU A 817 6.30 -27.53 -2.81
C LEU A 817 5.73 -26.21 -3.36
N ALA A 818 4.85 -26.32 -4.36
CA ALA A 818 4.21 -25.18 -5.00
C ALA A 818 2.69 -25.40 -5.12
N GLY A 819 1.93 -24.31 -5.27
CA GLY A 819 0.48 -24.35 -5.44
C GLY A 819 -0.03 -23.15 -6.21
N ASP A 820 -1.27 -23.24 -6.69
CA ASP A 820 -1.88 -22.19 -7.51
C ASP A 820 -2.67 -21.18 -6.66
N GLU A 821 -2.18 -19.94 -6.63
CA GLU A 821 -2.85 -18.78 -6.01
C GLU A 821 -4.01 -18.26 -6.90
N GLY A 822 -4.96 -19.14 -7.21
CA GLY A 822 -6.18 -18.78 -7.90
C GLY A 822 -7.11 -17.93 -7.02
N PRO A 823 -7.76 -16.87 -7.53
CA PRO A 823 -8.53 -15.90 -6.73
C PRO A 823 -9.83 -16.43 -6.10
N GLY A 824 -10.07 -17.75 -6.13
CA GLY A 824 -11.18 -18.44 -5.46
C GLY A 824 -10.76 -19.47 -4.41
N HIS A 825 -9.45 -19.68 -4.19
CA HIS A 825 -8.94 -20.63 -3.20
C HIS A 825 -8.35 -19.90 -1.98
N ARG A 826 -8.37 -20.57 -0.82
CA ARG A 826 -7.61 -20.08 0.34
C ARG A 826 -6.12 -20.20 0.01
N GLY A 827 -5.35 -19.17 0.30
CA GLY A 827 -3.89 -19.24 0.17
C GLY A 827 -3.34 -20.35 1.05
N PHE A 828 -2.55 -21.24 0.47
CA PHE A 828 -1.92 -22.34 1.19
C PHE A 828 -0.68 -21.83 1.95
N ASP A 829 -0.51 -22.22 3.21
CA ASP A 829 0.74 -21.97 3.94
C ASP A 829 1.80 -23.01 3.56
N LEU A 830 2.37 -22.85 2.37
CA LEU A 830 3.44 -23.71 1.88
C LEU A 830 4.75 -23.51 2.69
N PRO A 831 5.16 -22.29 3.08
CA PRO A 831 6.30 -22.09 3.98
C PRO A 831 6.09 -22.75 5.34
N GLY A 832 4.96 -22.53 6.02
CA GLY A 832 4.67 -23.16 7.32
C GLY A 832 4.53 -24.68 7.24
N MET A 833 4.12 -25.24 6.10
CA MET A 833 4.20 -26.68 5.83
C MET A 833 5.66 -27.17 5.73
N VAL A 834 6.55 -26.43 5.06
CA VAL A 834 7.99 -26.75 5.00
C VAL A 834 8.66 -26.62 6.36
N ASP A 835 8.35 -25.59 7.13
CA ASP A 835 8.86 -25.41 8.49
C ASP A 835 8.39 -26.57 9.39
N HIS A 836 7.10 -26.93 9.34
CA HIS A 836 6.54 -28.09 10.04
C HIS A 836 7.24 -29.41 9.64
N LEU A 837 7.50 -29.63 8.35
CA LEU A 837 8.24 -30.79 7.87
C LEU A 837 9.67 -30.83 8.42
N SER A 838 10.39 -29.71 8.43
CA SER A 838 11.77 -29.67 8.96
C SER A 838 11.84 -29.85 10.49
N VAL A 839 10.86 -29.30 11.23
CA VAL A 839 10.72 -29.51 12.68
C VAL A 839 10.33 -30.95 13.02
N LYS A 840 9.52 -31.61 12.18
CA LYS A 840 9.06 -32.99 12.39
C LYS A 840 10.12 -34.03 12.04
N TYR A 841 10.87 -33.82 10.96
CA TYR A 841 11.78 -34.80 10.39
C TYR A 841 13.21 -34.23 10.35
N ALA A 842 14.08 -34.70 11.24
CA ALA A 842 15.48 -34.23 11.35
C ALA A 842 16.38 -34.54 10.14
N TRP A 843 15.82 -35.10 9.07
CA TRP A 843 16.45 -35.32 7.75
C TRP A 843 15.87 -34.42 6.65
N ILE A 844 14.96 -33.51 7.00
CA ILE A 844 14.44 -32.44 6.15
C ILE A 844 15.04 -31.11 6.61
N GLU A 845 15.64 -30.39 5.67
CA GLU A 845 16.13 -29.03 5.87
C GLU A 845 15.23 -28.06 5.08
N ALA A 846 14.61 -27.11 5.78
CA ALA A 846 13.89 -26.00 5.14
C ALA A 846 14.91 -25.05 4.48
N LEU A 847 14.66 -24.65 3.24
CA LEU A 847 15.57 -23.80 2.46
C LEU A 847 14.96 -22.40 2.21
N PRO A 848 15.79 -21.36 1.99
CA PRO A 848 15.36 -19.99 1.69
C PRO A 848 14.19 -19.87 0.69
N ALA A 849 13.23 -19.00 1.03
CA ALA A 849 11.88 -18.93 0.45
C ALA A 849 11.41 -17.49 0.14
N GLU A 850 12.34 -16.52 0.05
CA GLU A 850 12.05 -15.09 -0.14
C GLU A 850 11.39 -14.76 -1.50
N ASP A 851 11.45 -15.69 -2.46
CA ASP A 851 10.71 -15.66 -3.73
C ASP A 851 9.30 -16.28 -3.65
N ARG A 852 8.82 -16.62 -2.45
CA ARG A 852 7.53 -17.27 -2.17
C ARG A 852 7.43 -18.70 -2.75
N VAL A 853 8.56 -19.40 -2.80
CA VAL A 853 8.66 -20.84 -3.12
C VAL A 853 8.99 -21.61 -1.85
N ALA A 854 8.18 -22.62 -1.51
CA ALA A 854 8.47 -23.48 -0.37
C ALA A 854 9.43 -24.60 -0.81
N ARG A 855 10.66 -24.58 -0.29
CA ARG A 855 11.75 -25.50 -0.66
C ARG A 855 12.17 -26.34 0.54
N LEU A 856 12.40 -27.62 0.32
CA LEU A 856 12.95 -28.51 1.34
C LEU A 856 13.97 -29.48 0.74
N ARG A 857 15.11 -29.65 1.41
CA ARG A 857 16.09 -30.70 1.09
C ARG A 857 15.77 -31.93 1.90
N VAL A 858 15.40 -33.02 1.22
CA VAL A 858 15.28 -34.35 1.81
C VAL A 858 16.63 -35.04 1.68
N GLN A 859 17.39 -35.10 2.78
CA GLN A 859 18.61 -35.89 2.81
C GLN A 859 18.32 -37.33 2.36
N ARG A 860 19.20 -37.93 1.58
CA ARG A 860 19.15 -39.33 1.14
C ARG A 860 17.82 -39.74 0.48
N LEU A 861 17.10 -38.80 -0.16
CA LEU A 861 15.77 -38.99 -0.77
C LEU A 861 15.65 -40.23 -1.67
N ARG A 862 16.76 -40.62 -2.32
CA ARG A 862 16.84 -41.73 -3.27
C ARG A 862 17.55 -42.99 -2.72
N GLU A 863 18.11 -42.92 -1.51
CA GLU A 863 18.84 -44.04 -0.88
C GLU A 863 18.04 -44.73 0.24
N GLU A 864 17.00 -44.09 0.77
CA GLU A 864 16.13 -44.63 1.82
C GLU A 864 14.67 -44.67 1.36
N ASP A 865 14.21 -45.89 1.05
CA ASP A 865 12.83 -46.18 0.64
C ASP A 865 11.81 -45.57 1.63
N GLY A 866 10.81 -44.88 1.08
CA GLY A 866 9.70 -44.32 1.85
C GLY A 866 9.85 -42.87 2.31
N ARG A 867 11.04 -42.23 2.25
CA ARG A 867 11.18 -40.81 2.65
C ARG A 867 10.25 -39.86 1.85
N LEU A 868 10.10 -40.10 0.55
CA LEU A 868 9.14 -39.36 -0.29
C LEU A 868 7.68 -39.64 0.12
N ASP A 869 7.35 -40.87 0.49
CA ASP A 869 6.01 -41.24 0.97
C ASP A 869 5.69 -40.61 2.32
N GLU A 870 6.65 -40.49 3.24
CA GLU A 870 6.46 -39.79 4.51
C GLU A 870 6.20 -38.28 4.31
N VAL A 871 6.96 -37.62 3.43
CA VAL A 871 6.72 -36.21 3.06
C VAL A 871 5.34 -36.03 2.42
N VAL A 872 5.00 -36.85 1.42
CA VAL A 872 3.70 -36.79 0.73
C VAL A 872 2.53 -37.08 1.67
N THR A 873 2.68 -38.04 2.58
CA THR A 873 1.65 -38.39 3.56
C THR A 873 1.47 -37.28 4.60
N GLU A 874 2.55 -36.64 5.05
CA GLU A 874 2.44 -35.51 5.97
C GLU A 874 1.80 -34.28 5.34
N ILE A 875 2.15 -33.94 4.09
CA ILE A 875 1.49 -32.88 3.33
C ILE A 875 -0.01 -33.15 3.20
N ALA A 876 -0.40 -34.42 2.98
CA ALA A 876 -1.80 -34.81 2.85
C ALA A 876 -2.59 -34.84 4.18
N MET A 877 -1.92 -35.02 5.31
CA MET A 877 -2.53 -35.05 6.66
C MET A 877 -2.49 -33.69 7.38
N GLY A 878 -1.50 -32.85 7.07
CA GLY A 878 -1.20 -31.63 7.81
C GLY A 878 -2.24 -30.54 7.60
N ARG A 879 -2.85 -30.07 8.70
CA ARG A 879 -3.80 -28.95 8.68
C ARG A 879 -3.13 -27.60 8.42
N SER A 880 -1.84 -27.49 8.75
CA SER A 880 -0.99 -26.31 8.56
C SER A 880 -1.14 -25.69 7.17
N ILE A 881 -1.25 -26.51 6.12
CA ILE A 881 -1.38 -26.03 4.73
C ILE A 881 -2.66 -25.20 4.46
N VAL A 882 -3.63 -25.14 5.39
CA VAL A 882 -4.90 -24.40 5.27
C VAL A 882 -5.14 -23.42 6.44
N GLU A 883 -4.22 -23.28 7.40
CA GLU A 883 -4.43 -22.55 8.66
C GLU A 883 -3.87 -21.09 8.65
N ALA A 884 -3.99 -20.40 7.50
CA ALA A 884 -3.48 -19.05 7.21
C ALA A 884 -4.49 -17.89 7.22
#